data_AF-A0A945X255-F1
#
_entry.id   AF-A0A945X255-F1
#
_cell.length_a   1.000
_cell.length_b   1.000
_cell.length_c   1.000
_cell.angle_alpha   90.00
_cell.angle_beta   90.00
_cell.angle_gamma   90.00
#
_symmetry.space_group_name_H-M   'P 1'
#
loop_
_entity.id
_entity.type
_entity.pdbx_description
1 polymer ?
#
loop_
_entity_poly.entity_id
_entity_poly.type
_entity_poly.pdbx_seq_one_letter_code
_entity_poly.pdbx_strand_id
1 'polypeptide(L)'
;MARSVTRWMTGAAVLWQCVGVTLAEEAAVQCRIDPLTRLVHITYPVPAASPPEVSVHCSWAPTGTENWRPARVEPLLSDTAWVLLKEEDWRPWMNGMVLEHRAAGLERTVVFNPYPDAQENGMVDILFRAELQGLKGAVLSRHVIPVQVDNSDVIVIDDWHGVMQKDAIDDKPKAGCWQVQRGQPTAEAPFATAGTRLYGPGGADLSQLTYPLSLRGTYAVFVCSYGGVRLRLSGDERYDRLGSNLPFRERLWKWCRMDWQHLIVRQNYAYTGPTATSIDYVKLVPISPELAADLDSGFGTPDKIVASYWEPYSYAFSDNVQDAFWHREFLGAYREADVSIVDTQLGRFGMKVVFESRISDQLLYQTRGDPIGAVAHPTTTNVGRMQQYTNTLQASLKFGAELGLTVHANFGASNCYPGSPLQGDFSKQHPEWMRGAALRYEVPEVREFVLSLYREALEIGAPGISVDFCRYPEAIDSKDTCNAFLRELRALADEFGAQHDGRVPILTRFPAHGVRRSKFFDYPTWAREGWVDMLCPSSIQGRFHYFDVAPYQKAVTDTNCTLLPQIDALSWGLNMPGFFLWRAARLYEMGVPGIYIYQGDALIAHNPEQRRNVRLLRSSAAVSAYWQRDTEERPRCSKGIYITGFNQQPGYHRWERIHVWLEGIPMGEVEIYLDGKLSRSFAAPPYMFGEEDHSGDDALPRGEHDLKIRARDGKGWLERTFHVVSGG
;
A
#
# COMPACT_ATOMS: atom_id res chain seq x y z
N MET A 1 36.93 21.38 -3.56
CA MET A 1 38.28 20.78 -3.59
C MET A 1 38.46 19.99 -2.30
N ALA A 2 38.73 18.69 -2.21
CA ALA A 2 39.02 17.56 -3.10
C ALA A 2 38.40 16.31 -2.43
N ARG A 3 37.51 15.56 -3.10
CA ARG A 3 37.73 14.28 -3.82
C ARG A 3 38.23 13.07 -3.01
N SER A 4 37.37 12.02 -3.02
CA SER A 4 37.66 10.57 -3.05
C SER A 4 38.06 9.93 -1.70
N VAL A 5 37.64 8.72 -1.29
CA VAL A 5 37.57 7.41 -1.98
C VAL A 5 36.60 6.44 -1.24
N THR A 6 35.97 5.57 -2.05
CA THR A 6 35.14 4.36 -1.87
C THR A 6 35.69 3.23 -0.95
N ARG A 7 34.81 2.41 -0.33
CA ARG A 7 34.97 0.95 0.01
C ARG A 7 33.67 0.39 0.63
N TRP A 8 32.82 -0.35 -0.10
CA TRP A 8 32.78 -1.82 -0.31
C TRP A 8 32.83 -2.68 0.97
N MET A 9 31.72 -3.34 1.32
CA MET A 9 31.68 -4.53 2.18
C MET A 9 31.39 -5.77 1.31
N THR A 10 32.45 -6.38 0.81
CA THR A 10 32.45 -7.78 0.38
C THR A 10 32.67 -8.65 1.62
N GLY A 11 31.64 -9.42 2.02
CA GLY A 11 31.80 -10.51 2.98
C GLY A 11 32.68 -11.61 2.38
N ALA A 12 33.69 -12.05 3.14
CA ALA A 12 34.65 -13.04 2.70
C ALA A 12 33.99 -14.41 2.47
N ALA A 13 33.97 -14.86 1.21
CA ALA A 13 33.71 -16.25 0.86
C ALA A 13 34.98 -17.08 1.10
N VAL A 14 34.85 -18.18 1.83
CA VAL A 14 35.91 -19.19 1.96
C VAL A 14 35.89 -20.05 0.70
N LEU A 15 36.80 -19.78 -0.25
CA LEU A 15 37.00 -20.53 -1.48
C LEU A 15 38.02 -21.66 -1.23
N TRP A 16 37.62 -22.92 -1.44
CA TRP A 16 38.56 -24.03 -1.63
C TRP A 16 38.95 -24.10 -3.11
N GLN A 17 40.25 -23.99 -3.41
CA GLN A 17 40.79 -24.10 -4.78
C GLN A 17 41.19 -25.55 -5.09
N CYS A 18 40.69 -26.09 -6.21
CA CYS A 18 41.32 -27.21 -6.92
C CYS A 18 41.81 -26.71 -8.28
N VAL A 19 43.08 -26.97 -8.59
CA VAL A 19 43.76 -26.58 -9.82
C VAL A 19 43.30 -27.47 -10.99
N GLY A 20 42.87 -26.85 -12.09
CA GLY A 20 42.52 -27.53 -13.34
C GLY A 20 42.52 -26.55 -14.51
N VAL A 21 43.05 -27.00 -15.65
CA VAL A 21 43.46 -26.24 -16.83
C VAL A 21 42.30 -25.51 -17.54
N THR A 22 42.59 -24.30 -18.01
CA THR A 22 41.70 -23.33 -18.68
C THR A 22 41.09 -23.81 -20.00
N LEU A 23 39.77 -24.00 -19.99
CA LEU A 23 38.84 -23.74 -21.10
C LEU A 23 37.97 -22.54 -20.65
N ALA A 24 37.53 -21.70 -21.59
CA ALA A 24 36.77 -20.47 -21.31
C ALA A 24 35.69 -20.69 -20.23
N GLU A 25 35.72 -19.91 -19.15
CA GLU A 25 34.79 -20.01 -18.02
C GLU A 25 33.34 -19.90 -18.51
N GLU A 26 32.63 -21.03 -18.56
CA GLU A 26 31.17 -21.03 -18.47
C GLU A 26 30.83 -20.35 -17.14
N ALA A 27 30.05 -19.27 -17.18
CA ALA A 27 29.59 -18.60 -15.96
C ALA A 27 28.92 -19.62 -15.04
N ALA A 28 29.52 -19.87 -13.88
CA ALA A 28 29.06 -20.91 -12.96
C ALA A 28 27.72 -20.53 -12.32
N VAL A 29 26.85 -21.51 -12.08
CA VAL A 29 25.63 -21.31 -11.28
C VAL A 29 26.03 -20.93 -9.85
N GLN A 30 25.45 -19.85 -9.34
CA GLN A 30 25.72 -19.33 -8.01
C GLN A 30 24.54 -19.59 -7.09
N CYS A 31 24.83 -20.02 -5.87
CA CYS A 31 23.87 -20.18 -4.79
C CYS A 31 24.20 -19.17 -3.68
N ARG A 32 23.22 -18.35 -3.29
CA ARG A 32 23.35 -17.37 -2.21
C ARG A 32 22.15 -17.46 -1.28
N ILE A 33 22.40 -17.37 0.02
CA ILE A 33 21.33 -17.25 1.01
C ILE A 33 21.10 -15.78 1.31
N ASP A 34 19.84 -15.35 1.25
CA ASP A 34 19.48 -14.00 1.64
C ASP A 34 19.53 -13.88 3.18
N PRO A 35 20.30 -12.93 3.75
CA PRO A 35 20.50 -12.85 5.19
C PRO A 35 19.24 -12.46 5.96
N LEU A 36 18.24 -11.85 5.29
CA LEU A 36 17.02 -11.36 5.92
C LEU A 36 15.90 -12.40 5.89
N THR A 37 15.65 -13.00 4.73
CA THR A 37 14.56 -13.95 4.48
C THR A 37 14.99 -15.41 4.67
N ARG A 38 16.30 -15.70 4.60
CA ARG A 38 16.88 -17.06 4.55
C ARG A 38 16.43 -17.90 3.36
N LEU A 39 15.87 -17.27 2.34
CA LEU A 39 15.54 -17.93 1.08
C LEU A 39 16.80 -18.16 0.24
N VAL A 40 16.75 -19.19 -0.61
CA VAL A 40 17.89 -19.60 -1.44
C VAL A 40 17.78 -18.94 -2.81
N HIS A 41 18.70 -18.04 -3.13
CA HIS A 41 18.79 -17.38 -4.44
C HIS A 41 19.74 -18.17 -5.33
N ILE A 42 19.23 -18.67 -6.44
CA ILE A 42 19.97 -19.49 -7.40
C ILE A 42 20.09 -18.70 -8.69
N THR A 43 21.30 -18.26 -8.99
CA THR A 43 21.61 -17.48 -10.20
C THR A 43 22.23 -18.39 -11.25
N TYR A 44 21.66 -18.39 -12.45
CA TYR A 44 22.06 -19.27 -13.55
C TYR A 44 22.20 -18.48 -14.86
N PRO A 45 23.14 -18.89 -15.73
CA PRO A 45 23.28 -18.29 -17.05
C PRO A 45 22.22 -18.84 -18.02
N VAL A 46 21.67 -17.96 -18.85
CA VAL A 46 20.83 -18.35 -19.99
C VAL A 46 21.70 -18.38 -21.25
N PRO A 47 21.79 -19.51 -21.98
CA PRO A 47 22.67 -19.64 -23.15
C PRO A 47 22.43 -18.51 -24.18
N ALA A 48 23.50 -17.97 -24.78
CA ALA A 48 23.42 -16.85 -25.72
C ALA A 48 22.62 -17.17 -27.00
N ALA A 49 22.52 -18.45 -27.38
CA ALA A 49 21.74 -18.92 -28.51
C ALA A 49 20.27 -19.24 -28.15
N SER A 50 19.82 -18.90 -26.94
CA SER A 50 18.47 -19.23 -26.48
C SER A 50 17.40 -18.49 -27.28
N PRO A 51 16.22 -19.11 -27.51
CA PRO A 51 15.08 -18.43 -28.10
C PRO A 51 14.61 -17.24 -27.23
N PRO A 52 13.75 -16.36 -27.78
CA PRO A 52 13.18 -15.24 -27.02
C PRO A 52 12.37 -15.64 -25.77
N GLU A 53 12.00 -16.90 -25.63
CA GLU A 53 11.28 -17.42 -24.47
C GLU A 53 11.90 -18.76 -24.05
N VAL A 54 12.26 -18.88 -22.78
CA VAL A 54 12.89 -20.06 -22.18
C VAL A 54 12.10 -20.43 -20.93
N SER A 55 11.68 -21.69 -20.82
CA SER A 55 11.11 -22.20 -19.56
C SER A 55 12.22 -22.77 -18.69
N VAL A 56 12.18 -22.46 -17.40
CA VAL A 56 13.15 -22.90 -16.40
C VAL A 56 12.44 -23.82 -15.43
N HIS A 57 12.78 -25.11 -15.50
CA HIS A 57 12.20 -26.17 -14.68
C HIS A 57 13.12 -26.47 -13.50
N CYS A 58 12.63 -26.14 -12.31
CA CYS A 58 13.30 -26.26 -11.05
C CYS A 58 12.78 -27.48 -10.29
N SER A 59 13.70 -28.30 -9.80
CA SER A 59 13.38 -29.49 -9.00
C SER A 59 14.44 -29.70 -7.94
N TRP A 60 14.12 -30.44 -6.89
CA TRP A 60 15.07 -30.80 -5.85
C TRP A 60 14.91 -32.27 -5.43
N ALA A 61 15.97 -32.84 -4.88
CA ALA A 61 15.97 -34.15 -4.24
C ALA A 61 16.84 -34.09 -2.97
N PRO A 62 16.50 -34.80 -1.89
CA PRO A 62 17.42 -34.98 -0.76
C PRO A 62 18.78 -35.52 -1.23
N THR A 63 19.87 -35.03 -0.65
CA THR A 63 21.22 -35.47 -0.99
C THR A 63 21.33 -37.00 -0.88
N GLY A 64 21.90 -37.64 -1.92
CA GLY A 64 22.04 -39.10 -1.98
C GLY A 64 20.78 -39.86 -2.44
N THR A 65 19.73 -39.16 -2.87
CA THR A 65 18.51 -39.77 -3.41
C THR A 65 18.22 -39.31 -4.85
N GLU A 66 17.49 -40.12 -5.61
CA GLU A 66 17.00 -39.77 -6.96
C GLU A 66 15.52 -39.35 -6.96
N ASN A 67 14.96 -39.04 -5.79
CA ASN A 67 13.55 -38.68 -5.64
C ASN A 67 13.33 -37.19 -5.95
N TRP A 68 13.45 -36.84 -7.24
CA TRP A 68 13.27 -35.48 -7.72
C TRP A 68 11.81 -35.02 -7.62
N ARG A 69 11.60 -33.88 -6.96
CA ARG A 69 10.31 -33.22 -6.79
C ARG A 69 10.36 -31.82 -7.40
N PRO A 70 9.23 -31.29 -7.92
CA PRO A 70 9.17 -29.88 -8.30
C PRO A 70 9.57 -28.97 -7.13
N ALA A 71 10.38 -27.95 -7.42
CA ALA A 71 10.77 -26.95 -6.44
C ALA A 71 9.80 -25.78 -6.48
N ARG A 72 9.28 -25.32 -5.33
CA ARG A 72 8.50 -24.07 -5.30
C ARG A 72 9.48 -22.90 -5.43
N VAL A 73 9.51 -22.29 -6.61
CA VAL A 73 10.46 -21.22 -6.93
C VAL A 73 9.74 -20.01 -7.48
N GLU A 74 10.24 -18.84 -7.16
CA GLU A 74 9.75 -17.56 -7.67
C GLU A 74 10.85 -16.93 -8.54
N PRO A 75 10.52 -16.22 -9.62
CA PRO A 75 11.49 -15.34 -10.27
C PRO A 75 11.90 -14.21 -9.33
N LEU A 76 13.11 -13.67 -9.51
CA LEU A 76 13.45 -12.41 -8.86
C LEU A 76 12.63 -11.27 -9.49
N LEU A 77 11.82 -10.60 -8.66
CA LEU A 77 10.91 -9.52 -9.06
C LEU A 77 10.99 -8.36 -8.07
N SER A 78 10.74 -7.14 -8.55
CA SER A 78 10.51 -5.96 -7.71
C SER A 78 9.22 -6.08 -6.89
N ASP A 79 9.15 -5.37 -5.77
CA ASP A 79 7.94 -5.27 -4.93
C ASP A 79 6.72 -4.76 -5.72
N THR A 80 6.94 -3.95 -6.76
CA THR A 80 5.86 -3.43 -7.59
C THR A 80 5.29 -4.52 -8.49
N ALA A 81 6.14 -5.32 -9.14
CA ALA A 81 5.68 -6.45 -9.93
C ALA A 81 4.87 -7.43 -9.07
N TRP A 82 5.32 -7.70 -7.84
CA TRP A 82 4.61 -8.56 -6.88
C TRP A 82 3.18 -8.12 -6.58
N VAL A 83 2.90 -6.82 -6.55
CA VAL A 83 1.54 -6.27 -6.31
C VAL A 83 0.63 -6.43 -7.54
N LEU A 84 1.22 -6.52 -8.75
CA LEU A 84 0.51 -6.52 -10.02
C LEU A 84 0.34 -7.91 -10.64
N LEU A 85 0.82 -8.97 -9.97
CA LEU A 85 0.70 -10.35 -10.46
C LEU A 85 -0.75 -10.81 -10.55
N LYS A 86 -1.03 -11.58 -11.61
CA LYS A 86 -2.27 -12.34 -11.80
C LYS A 86 -2.03 -13.82 -11.55
N GLU A 87 -3.11 -14.59 -11.39
CA GLU A 87 -3.04 -16.05 -11.16
C GLU A 87 -2.21 -16.78 -12.22
N GLU A 88 -2.40 -16.42 -13.49
CA GLU A 88 -1.64 -16.98 -14.62
C GLU A 88 -0.12 -16.78 -14.52
N ASP A 89 0.34 -15.72 -13.84
CA ASP A 89 1.76 -15.42 -13.70
C ASP A 89 2.44 -16.38 -12.73
N TRP A 90 1.83 -16.61 -11.55
CA TRP A 90 2.46 -17.34 -10.46
C TRP A 90 2.08 -18.81 -10.37
N ARG A 91 0.96 -19.24 -10.96
CA ARG A 91 0.52 -20.64 -10.90
C ARG A 91 1.59 -21.66 -11.37
N PRO A 92 2.38 -21.38 -12.43
CA PRO A 92 3.50 -22.24 -12.83
C PRO A 92 4.60 -22.41 -11.79
N TRP A 93 4.86 -21.38 -10.98
CA TRP A 93 5.93 -21.32 -9.98
C TRP A 93 5.77 -22.38 -8.90
N MET A 94 4.51 -22.71 -8.58
CA MET A 94 4.19 -23.77 -7.62
C MET A 94 4.60 -25.17 -8.09
N ASN A 95 4.74 -25.35 -9.41
CA ASN A 95 5.18 -26.59 -10.04
C ASN A 95 6.64 -26.49 -10.51
N GLY A 96 7.38 -25.50 -10.02
CA GLY A 96 8.78 -25.29 -10.34
C GLY A 96 9.05 -24.82 -11.76
N MET A 97 8.11 -24.13 -12.41
CA MET A 97 8.34 -23.59 -13.74
C MET A 97 8.35 -22.06 -13.71
N VAL A 98 9.44 -21.44 -14.15
CA VAL A 98 9.54 -19.98 -14.39
C VAL A 98 9.73 -19.73 -15.88
N LEU A 99 9.16 -18.64 -16.39
CA LEU A 99 9.30 -18.24 -17.79
C LEU A 99 10.25 -17.04 -17.89
N GLU A 100 11.30 -17.19 -18.69
CA GLU A 100 12.27 -16.15 -18.96
C GLU A 100 12.08 -15.59 -20.37
N HIS A 101 11.80 -14.29 -20.45
CA HIS A 101 11.62 -13.58 -21.71
C HIS A 101 12.90 -12.84 -22.10
N ARG A 102 13.31 -12.98 -23.35
CA ARG A 102 14.44 -12.28 -23.99
C ARG A 102 15.69 -12.29 -23.12
N ALA A 103 15.96 -13.45 -22.51
CA ALA A 103 17.02 -13.62 -21.52
C ALA A 103 18.32 -14.18 -22.09
N ALA A 104 18.40 -14.44 -23.39
CA ALA A 104 19.57 -15.00 -24.04
C ALA A 104 20.86 -14.22 -23.70
N GLY A 105 21.84 -14.91 -23.13
CA GLY A 105 23.13 -14.35 -22.72
C GLY A 105 23.09 -13.55 -21.41
N LEU A 106 21.98 -13.58 -20.67
CA LEU A 106 21.83 -12.92 -19.36
C LEU A 106 21.95 -13.93 -18.23
N GLU A 107 22.27 -13.43 -17.03
CA GLU A 107 22.11 -14.17 -15.79
C GLU A 107 20.72 -13.92 -15.20
N ARG A 108 20.11 -14.98 -14.66
CA ARG A 108 18.78 -14.93 -14.05
C ARG A 108 18.78 -15.57 -12.69
N THR A 109 17.88 -15.13 -11.83
CA THR A 109 17.78 -15.62 -10.46
C THR A 109 16.39 -16.19 -10.21
N VAL A 110 16.34 -17.42 -9.70
CA VAL A 110 15.16 -17.96 -9.04
C VAL A 110 15.37 -17.94 -7.52
N VAL A 111 14.31 -17.65 -6.79
CA VAL A 111 14.24 -17.66 -5.34
C VAL A 111 13.50 -18.92 -4.92
N PHE A 112 14.21 -19.81 -4.22
CA PHE A 112 13.67 -21.07 -3.73
C PHE A 112 13.32 -20.94 -2.24
N ASN A 113 12.07 -21.22 -1.89
CA ASN A 113 11.63 -21.37 -0.51
C ASN A 113 11.69 -22.85 -0.10
N PRO A 114 12.69 -23.26 0.71
CA PRO A 114 12.86 -24.66 1.08
C PRO A 114 11.82 -25.13 2.11
N TYR A 115 11.17 -24.23 2.85
CA TYR A 115 10.27 -24.62 3.93
C TYR A 115 8.81 -24.81 3.45
N PRO A 116 8.07 -25.84 3.94
CA PRO A 116 8.56 -26.93 4.80
C PRO A 116 9.19 -28.11 4.03
N ASP A 117 8.95 -28.21 2.73
CA ASP A 117 9.11 -29.46 1.97
C ASP A 117 10.55 -29.99 1.90
N ALA A 118 11.53 -29.08 1.85
CA ALA A 118 12.96 -29.35 1.67
C ALA A 118 13.80 -28.92 2.88
N GLN A 119 13.17 -28.60 4.01
CA GLN A 119 13.84 -28.19 5.24
C GLN A 119 13.39 -29.09 6.40
N GLU A 120 14.31 -29.90 6.92
CA GLU A 120 14.05 -30.80 8.05
C GLU A 120 14.84 -30.33 9.28
N ASN A 121 14.16 -30.07 10.39
CA ASN A 121 14.77 -29.58 11.64
C ASN A 121 15.66 -28.33 11.45
N GLY A 122 15.27 -27.44 10.54
CA GLY A 122 16.05 -26.24 10.20
C GLY A 122 17.20 -26.47 9.21
N MET A 123 17.48 -27.71 8.82
CA MET A 123 18.55 -28.04 7.88
C MET A 123 18.00 -28.23 6.47
N VAL A 124 18.69 -27.68 5.49
CA VAL A 124 18.49 -27.96 4.07
C VAL A 124 19.74 -28.67 3.56
N ASP A 125 19.59 -29.90 3.09
CA ASP A 125 20.66 -30.66 2.43
C ASP A 125 20.07 -31.39 1.22
N ILE A 126 20.14 -30.73 0.07
CA ILE A 126 19.48 -31.17 -1.16
C ILE A 126 20.40 -30.99 -2.37
N LEU A 127 20.10 -31.73 -3.43
CA LEU A 127 20.48 -31.38 -4.79
C LEU A 127 19.35 -30.57 -5.42
N PHE A 128 19.67 -29.38 -5.91
CA PHE A 128 18.76 -28.53 -6.68
C PHE A 128 19.13 -28.61 -8.16
N ARG A 129 18.13 -28.78 -9.02
CA ARG A 129 18.28 -28.84 -10.47
C ARG A 129 17.48 -27.73 -11.15
N ALA A 130 18.16 -26.90 -11.93
CA ALA A 130 17.57 -25.97 -12.88
C ALA A 130 17.80 -26.48 -14.31
N GLU A 131 16.72 -26.77 -15.04
CA GLU A 131 16.76 -27.19 -16.43
C GLU A 131 16.10 -26.13 -17.32
N LEU A 132 16.88 -25.57 -18.24
CA LEU A 132 16.41 -24.56 -19.18
C LEU A 132 15.95 -25.27 -20.45
N GLN A 133 14.70 -25.06 -20.84
CA GLN A 133 14.11 -25.63 -22.04
C GLN A 133 13.69 -24.53 -23.02
N GLY A 134 13.95 -24.76 -24.30
CA GLY A 134 13.49 -23.92 -25.39
C GLY A 134 12.15 -24.38 -25.96
N LEU A 135 11.82 -23.89 -27.15
CA LEU A 135 10.61 -24.27 -27.87
C LEU A 135 10.49 -25.80 -28.02
N LYS A 136 9.29 -26.34 -27.76
CA LYS A 136 8.96 -27.78 -27.81
C LYS A 136 9.71 -28.65 -26.79
N GLY A 137 10.23 -28.08 -25.70
CA GLY A 137 10.85 -28.82 -24.59
C GLY A 137 12.30 -29.27 -24.85
N ALA A 138 12.97 -28.71 -25.86
CA ALA A 138 14.38 -29.01 -26.11
C ALA A 138 15.24 -28.45 -24.97
N VAL A 139 15.98 -29.32 -24.27
CA VAL A 139 16.89 -28.91 -23.19
C VAL A 139 18.05 -28.09 -23.76
N LEU A 140 18.16 -26.84 -23.31
CA LEU A 140 19.21 -25.89 -23.69
C LEU A 140 20.41 -25.99 -22.74
N SER A 141 20.14 -26.08 -21.45
CA SER A 141 21.15 -26.33 -20.42
C SER A 141 20.51 -27.00 -19.20
N ARG A 142 21.34 -27.67 -18.40
CA ARG A 142 20.93 -28.29 -17.14
C ARG A 142 22.02 -28.07 -16.11
N HIS A 143 21.62 -27.59 -14.95
CA HIS A 143 22.51 -27.35 -13.83
C HIS A 143 22.01 -28.11 -12.61
N VAL A 144 22.91 -28.81 -11.93
CA VAL A 144 22.63 -29.50 -10.67
C VAL A 144 23.64 -28.99 -9.65
N ILE A 145 23.16 -28.43 -8.55
CA ILE A 145 23.99 -27.85 -7.50
C ILE A 145 23.60 -28.42 -6.13
N PRO A 146 24.56 -28.70 -5.24
CA PRO A 146 24.25 -28.95 -3.85
C PRO A 146 23.80 -27.65 -3.17
N VAL A 147 22.76 -27.74 -2.35
CA VAL A 147 22.28 -26.64 -1.52
C VAL A 147 22.32 -27.12 -0.07
N GLN A 148 23.20 -26.51 0.70
CA GLN A 148 23.37 -26.78 2.12
C GLN A 148 23.14 -25.48 2.91
N VAL A 149 22.12 -25.48 3.75
CA VAL A 149 21.73 -24.32 4.57
C VAL A 149 21.44 -24.78 5.98
N ASP A 150 22.02 -24.07 6.93
CA ASP A 150 21.70 -24.18 8.35
C ASP A 150 20.79 -23.01 8.74
N ASN A 151 19.50 -23.31 8.88
CA ASN A 151 18.46 -22.43 9.41
C ASN A 151 17.96 -22.97 10.77
N SER A 152 18.78 -23.71 11.52
CA SER A 152 18.40 -24.25 12.83
C SER A 152 18.11 -23.15 13.87
N ASP A 153 18.59 -21.93 13.63
CA ASP A 153 18.31 -20.73 14.42
C ASP A 153 17.00 -20.03 14.02
N VAL A 154 16.41 -20.38 12.87
CA VAL A 154 15.13 -19.86 12.40
C VAL A 154 13.98 -20.61 13.07
N ILE A 155 13.04 -19.86 13.61
CA ILE A 155 11.88 -20.43 14.31
C ILE A 155 10.66 -20.28 13.41
N VAL A 156 9.97 -21.39 13.17
CA VAL A 156 8.71 -21.39 12.44
C VAL A 156 7.58 -21.85 13.36
N ILE A 157 6.53 -21.05 13.43
CA ILE A 157 5.30 -21.34 14.18
C ILE A 157 4.25 -21.78 13.17
N ASP A 158 4.02 -23.08 13.09
CA ASP A 158 3.01 -23.74 12.28
C ASP A 158 2.11 -24.67 13.12
N ASP A 159 2.60 -25.16 14.28
CA ASP A 159 1.76 -25.84 15.28
C ASP A 159 1.13 -24.84 16.27
N TRP A 160 -0.14 -24.55 16.04
CA TRP A 160 -0.90 -23.58 16.83
C TRP A 160 -1.40 -24.12 18.17
N HIS A 161 -1.19 -25.40 18.48
CA HIS A 161 -1.52 -25.94 19.81
C HIS A 161 -0.65 -25.35 20.92
N GLY A 162 0.44 -24.64 20.59
CA GLY A 162 1.32 -23.96 21.54
C GLY A 162 0.69 -22.77 22.29
N VAL A 163 -0.47 -22.27 21.86
CA VAL A 163 -1.12 -21.10 22.49
C VAL A 163 -1.54 -21.32 23.94
N MET A 164 -1.73 -20.26 24.70
CA MET A 164 -2.22 -20.35 26.09
C MET A 164 -3.69 -20.77 26.18
N GLN A 165 -4.54 -20.32 25.24
CA GLN A 165 -5.98 -20.56 25.23
C GLN A 165 -6.32 -21.92 24.61
N LYS A 166 -5.96 -23.02 25.28
CA LYS A 166 -6.13 -24.39 24.74
C LYS A 166 -7.57 -24.71 24.34
N ASP A 167 -8.56 -24.26 25.11
CA ASP A 167 -9.98 -24.51 24.83
C ASP A 167 -10.55 -23.71 23.66
N ALA A 168 -9.80 -22.72 23.15
CA ALA A 168 -10.18 -21.89 22.01
C ALA A 168 -9.68 -22.45 20.67
N ILE A 169 -9.00 -23.61 20.67
CA ILE A 169 -8.52 -24.30 19.47
C ILE A 169 -9.07 -25.73 19.45
N ASP A 170 -9.44 -26.21 18.27
CA ASP A 170 -9.85 -27.60 18.03
C ASP A 170 -9.35 -28.07 16.65
N ASP A 171 -8.99 -29.35 16.49
CA ASP A 171 -8.65 -29.91 15.17
C ASP A 171 -9.92 -30.07 14.30
N LYS A 172 -11.10 -30.17 14.93
CA LYS A 172 -12.40 -30.30 14.27
C LYS A 172 -13.15 -28.96 14.28
N PRO A 173 -14.04 -28.73 13.29
CA PRO A 173 -14.90 -27.56 13.32
C PRO A 173 -15.77 -27.54 14.59
N LYS A 174 -15.57 -26.52 15.44
CA LYS A 174 -16.31 -26.31 16.68
C LYS A 174 -16.69 -24.84 16.80
N ALA A 175 -17.95 -24.57 17.13
CA ALA A 175 -18.46 -23.21 17.24
C ALA A 175 -17.65 -22.39 18.28
N GLY A 176 -17.30 -21.16 17.93
CA GLY A 176 -16.52 -20.25 18.80
C GLY A 176 -15.05 -20.62 18.98
N CYS A 177 -14.54 -21.64 18.29
CA CYS A 177 -13.14 -22.06 18.34
C CYS A 177 -12.43 -21.80 17.01
N TRP A 178 -11.13 -21.55 17.08
CA TRP A 178 -10.25 -21.65 15.93
C TRP A 178 -10.05 -23.12 15.57
N GLN A 179 -9.98 -23.40 14.28
CA GLN A 179 -9.71 -24.73 13.77
C GLN A 179 -8.25 -24.87 13.34
N VAL A 180 -7.57 -25.91 13.82
CA VAL A 180 -6.29 -26.34 13.23
C VAL A 180 -6.58 -27.32 12.11
N GLN A 181 -6.26 -26.92 10.88
CA GLN A 181 -6.43 -27.73 9.68
C GLN A 181 -5.10 -28.34 9.28
N ARG A 182 -5.11 -29.63 8.97
CA ARG A 182 -3.98 -30.36 8.38
C ARG A 182 -4.44 -30.92 7.05
N GLY A 183 -3.72 -30.66 5.97
CA GLY A 183 -4.08 -31.16 4.64
C GLY A 183 -2.94 -31.90 3.95
N GLN A 184 -3.29 -32.65 2.90
CA GLN A 184 -2.34 -33.10 1.87
C GLN A 184 -2.24 -32.05 0.76
N PRO A 185 -1.14 -32.00 -0.02
CA PRO A 185 -0.99 -31.02 -1.09
C PRO A 185 -2.10 -31.18 -2.12
N THR A 186 -2.93 -30.16 -2.33
CA THR A 186 -3.86 -30.12 -3.47
C THR A 186 -3.47 -28.99 -4.41
N ALA A 187 -3.75 -29.18 -5.70
CA ALA A 187 -3.57 -28.16 -6.73
C ALA A 187 -4.76 -27.18 -6.82
N GLU A 188 -5.68 -27.23 -5.84
CA GLU A 188 -6.86 -26.38 -5.77
C GLU A 188 -6.62 -25.26 -4.75
N ALA A 189 -6.70 -24.01 -5.22
CA ALA A 189 -6.87 -22.88 -4.32
C ALA A 189 -8.14 -23.13 -3.46
N PRO A 190 -8.14 -22.85 -2.14
CA PRO A 190 -7.20 -22.02 -1.39
C PRO A 190 -6.19 -22.80 -0.51
N PHE A 191 -5.83 -24.04 -0.86
CA PHE A 191 -5.10 -24.92 0.07
C PHE A 191 -3.59 -24.87 -0.14
N ALA A 192 -2.91 -24.16 0.75
CA ALA A 192 -1.48 -24.29 0.94
C ALA A 192 -1.19 -25.46 1.89
N THR A 193 -1.13 -26.72 1.42
CA THR A 193 -0.91 -27.84 2.35
C THR A 193 0.23 -28.77 1.96
N ALA A 194 1.42 -28.42 2.42
CA ALA A 194 2.38 -29.39 2.97
C ALA A 194 2.56 -29.17 4.50
N GLY A 195 1.66 -28.42 5.15
CA GLY A 195 1.76 -28.00 6.55
C GLY A 195 0.41 -27.83 7.27
N THR A 196 0.45 -27.19 8.44
CA THR A 196 -0.68 -26.92 9.32
C THR A 196 -1.20 -25.49 9.09
N ARG A 197 -2.52 -25.27 9.13
CA ARG A 197 -3.16 -23.95 8.98
C ARG A 197 -4.08 -23.68 10.16
N LEU A 198 -4.02 -22.49 10.73
CA LEU A 198 -5.01 -22.00 11.68
C LEU A 198 -6.11 -21.26 10.93
N TYR A 199 -7.35 -21.69 11.10
CA TYR A 199 -8.53 -21.14 10.44
C TYR A 199 -9.56 -20.67 11.45
N GLY A 200 -10.08 -19.46 11.27
CA GLY A 200 -11.20 -18.91 12.02
C GLY A 200 -12.42 -18.72 11.11
N PRO A 201 -13.55 -19.42 11.33
CA PRO A 201 -14.76 -19.20 10.55
C PRO A 201 -15.33 -17.80 10.80
N GLY A 202 -15.90 -17.17 9.76
CA GLY A 202 -16.60 -15.88 9.92
C GLY A 202 -17.94 -16.02 10.66
N GLY A 203 -18.54 -14.87 11.00
CA GLY A 203 -19.87 -14.77 11.61
C GLY A 203 -19.86 -14.73 13.13
N ALA A 204 -19.22 -15.69 13.80
CA ALA A 204 -19.06 -15.68 15.25
C ALA A 204 -17.71 -15.07 15.66
N ASP A 205 -17.71 -14.31 16.75
CA ASP A 205 -16.47 -13.81 17.36
C ASP A 205 -15.64 -14.96 17.92
N LEU A 206 -14.34 -14.94 17.63
CA LEU A 206 -13.37 -15.87 18.20
C LEU A 206 -12.53 -15.18 19.28
N SER A 207 -12.16 -15.95 20.30
CA SER A 207 -11.22 -15.49 21.32
C SER A 207 -9.86 -15.19 20.69
N GLN A 208 -9.19 -14.13 21.15
CA GLN A 208 -7.79 -13.91 20.78
C GLN A 208 -6.92 -15.07 21.28
N LEU A 209 -5.87 -15.39 20.53
CA LEU A 209 -4.88 -16.39 20.91
C LEU A 209 -3.56 -15.74 21.26
N THR A 210 -2.87 -16.28 22.25
CA THR A 210 -1.54 -15.85 22.68
C THR A 210 -0.59 -17.03 22.56
N TYR A 211 0.38 -16.91 21.65
CA TYR A 211 1.46 -17.87 21.52
C TYR A 211 2.67 -17.38 22.33
N PRO A 212 3.04 -18.08 23.42
CA PRO A 212 4.17 -17.69 24.24
C PRO A 212 5.47 -17.84 23.45
N LEU A 213 6.30 -16.81 23.45
CA LEU A 213 7.64 -16.83 22.87
C LEU A 213 8.66 -16.60 23.98
N SER A 214 9.78 -17.32 23.92
CA SER A 214 10.91 -17.17 24.84
C SER A 214 12.17 -16.81 24.06
N LEU A 215 12.09 -15.75 23.26
CA LEU A 215 13.16 -15.33 22.37
C LEU A 215 13.98 -14.18 22.96
N ARG A 216 15.22 -14.07 22.49
CA ARG A 216 16.14 -12.99 22.86
C ARG A 216 16.81 -12.43 21.63
N GLY A 217 17.00 -11.10 21.61
CA GLY A 217 17.62 -10.41 20.49
C GLY A 217 16.62 -9.97 19.41
N THR A 218 17.16 -9.58 18.25
CA THR A 218 16.40 -8.98 17.15
C THR A 218 16.04 -10.03 16.11
N TYR A 219 14.78 -10.00 15.65
CA TYR A 219 14.29 -10.89 14.61
C TYR A 219 13.59 -10.11 13.51
N ALA A 220 13.74 -10.56 12.27
CA ALA A 220 12.81 -10.27 11.20
C ALA A 220 11.64 -11.28 11.26
N VAL A 221 10.41 -10.76 11.21
CA VAL A 221 9.18 -11.53 11.35
C VAL A 221 8.48 -11.58 10.01
N PHE A 222 8.30 -12.79 9.49
CA PHE A 222 7.60 -13.07 8.24
C PHE A 222 6.31 -13.82 8.51
N VAL A 223 5.30 -13.54 7.71
CA VAL A 223 3.97 -14.15 7.84
C VAL A 223 3.54 -14.74 6.52
N CYS A 224 3.20 -16.02 6.54
CA CYS A 224 2.49 -16.68 5.44
C CYS A 224 1.02 -16.81 5.86
N SER A 225 0.14 -16.07 5.20
CA SER A 225 -1.29 -16.06 5.49
C SER A 225 -2.08 -15.88 4.21
N TYR A 226 -2.62 -16.99 3.71
CA TYR A 226 -3.60 -16.99 2.62
C TYR A 226 -5.02 -16.95 3.20
N GLY A 227 -5.65 -15.76 3.24
CA GLY A 227 -6.96 -15.52 3.87
C GLY A 227 -6.95 -14.40 4.92
N GLY A 228 -5.76 -13.96 5.31
CA GLY A 228 -5.53 -12.79 6.16
C GLY A 228 -5.81 -13.04 7.64
N VAL A 229 -5.11 -12.31 8.50
CA VAL A 229 -5.21 -12.38 9.96
C VAL A 229 -4.80 -11.05 10.63
N ARG A 230 -5.28 -10.77 11.84
CA ARG A 230 -4.78 -9.67 12.66
C ARG A 230 -3.69 -10.18 13.60
N LEU A 231 -2.49 -9.60 13.54
CA LEU A 231 -1.39 -9.95 14.43
C LEU A 231 -0.87 -8.72 15.17
N ARG A 232 -0.37 -8.97 16.38
CA ARG A 232 0.47 -8.03 17.12
C ARG A 232 1.42 -8.78 18.03
N LEU A 233 2.52 -8.15 18.43
CA LEU A 233 3.29 -8.61 19.58
C LEU A 233 2.66 -8.06 20.87
N SER A 234 2.90 -8.73 22.00
CA SER A 234 2.32 -8.34 23.28
C SER A 234 2.67 -6.91 23.70
N GLY A 235 3.84 -6.39 23.30
CA GLY A 235 4.28 -5.02 23.53
C GLY A 235 3.80 -3.99 22.49
N ASP A 236 3.14 -4.43 21.42
CA ASP A 236 2.56 -3.51 20.44
C ASP A 236 1.22 -2.97 20.95
N GLU A 237 0.96 -1.69 20.66
CA GLU A 237 -0.30 -1.01 20.99
C GLU A 237 -1.41 -1.28 19.96
N ARG A 238 -1.11 -1.91 18.83
CA ARG A 238 -2.07 -2.06 17.71
C ARG A 238 -1.91 -3.38 16.97
N TYR A 239 -2.95 -3.77 16.24
CA TYR A 239 -2.92 -4.91 15.32
C TYR A 239 -2.62 -4.47 13.89
N ASP A 240 -1.76 -5.22 13.20
CA ASP A 240 -1.63 -5.18 11.74
C ASP A 240 -2.54 -6.23 11.10
N ARG A 241 -3.07 -5.93 9.90
CA ARG A 241 -3.80 -6.91 9.08
C ARG A 241 -2.84 -7.47 8.04
N LEU A 242 -2.49 -8.74 8.19
CA LEU A 242 -1.49 -9.41 7.38
C LEU A 242 -2.18 -10.49 6.57
N GLY A 243 -1.90 -10.51 5.27
CA GLY A 243 -2.45 -11.48 4.33
C GLY A 243 -1.78 -11.33 2.98
N SER A 244 -1.81 -12.38 2.19
CA SER A 244 -1.30 -12.42 0.82
C SER A 244 -2.41 -12.85 -0.13
N ASN A 245 -2.41 -12.25 -1.32
CA ASN A 245 -3.23 -12.70 -2.46
C ASN A 245 -2.58 -13.89 -3.19
N LEU A 246 -1.36 -14.26 -2.79
CA LEU A 246 -0.59 -15.36 -3.34
C LEU A 246 -0.41 -16.45 -2.28
N PRO A 247 -0.68 -17.72 -2.59
CA PRO A 247 -0.41 -18.81 -1.67
C PRO A 247 1.10 -18.92 -1.39
N PHE A 248 1.47 -19.36 -0.19
CA PHE A 248 2.86 -19.58 0.26
C PHE A 248 3.78 -18.36 0.30
N ARG A 249 3.33 -17.17 -0.13
CA ARG A 249 4.13 -15.96 -0.04
C ARG A 249 4.34 -15.54 1.40
N GLU A 250 5.60 -15.46 1.78
CA GLU A 250 6.03 -14.84 3.02
C GLU A 250 6.04 -13.32 2.87
N ARG A 251 5.35 -12.62 3.76
CA ARG A 251 5.40 -11.15 3.84
C ARG A 251 6.21 -10.73 5.04
N LEU A 252 7.18 -9.83 4.84
CA LEU A 252 7.89 -9.18 5.94
C LEU A 252 6.91 -8.30 6.72
N TRP A 253 6.55 -8.74 7.92
CA TRP A 253 5.71 -7.96 8.82
C TRP A 253 6.51 -6.82 9.43
N LYS A 254 7.59 -7.13 10.15
CA LYS A 254 8.47 -6.15 10.82
C LYS A 254 9.79 -6.79 11.25
N TRP A 255 10.75 -5.96 11.66
CA TRP A 255 11.94 -6.39 12.41
C TRP A 255 11.96 -5.68 13.76
N CYS A 256 12.17 -6.42 14.83
CA CYS A 256 12.19 -5.86 16.19
C CYS A 256 12.88 -6.78 17.19
N ARG A 257 13.15 -6.24 18.39
CA ARG A 257 13.55 -7.06 19.54
C ARG A 257 12.39 -7.94 19.99
N MET A 258 12.67 -9.22 20.24
CA MET A 258 11.69 -10.21 20.66
C MET A 258 11.76 -10.57 22.15
N ASP A 259 12.65 -9.91 22.91
CA ASP A 259 12.74 -10.10 24.36
C ASP A 259 11.38 -9.78 25.02
N TRP A 260 10.88 -10.72 25.81
CA TRP A 260 9.63 -10.59 26.57
C TRP A 260 8.38 -10.32 25.70
N GLN A 261 8.42 -10.75 24.44
CA GLN A 261 7.27 -10.65 23.55
C GLN A 261 6.52 -11.98 23.47
N HIS A 262 5.21 -11.92 23.25
CA HIS A 262 4.39 -13.03 22.78
C HIS A 262 3.76 -12.65 21.45
N LEU A 263 3.44 -13.65 20.61
CA LEU A 263 2.66 -13.43 19.41
C LEU A 263 1.17 -13.48 19.76
N ILE A 264 0.43 -12.46 19.38
CA ILE A 264 -1.03 -12.37 19.58
C ILE A 264 -1.72 -12.50 18.22
N VAL A 265 -2.67 -13.42 18.13
CA VAL A 265 -3.45 -13.70 16.92
C VAL A 265 -4.92 -13.36 17.15
N ARG A 266 -5.52 -12.62 16.22
CA ARG A 266 -6.93 -12.21 16.28
C ARG A 266 -7.61 -12.36 14.92
N GLN A 267 -8.92 -12.63 14.96
CA GLN A 267 -9.78 -12.71 13.78
C GLN A 267 -9.92 -11.35 13.10
N ASN A 268 -10.07 -11.35 11.77
CA ASN A 268 -10.43 -10.16 11.00
C ASN A 268 -11.88 -9.73 11.27
N TYR A 269 -12.14 -8.45 11.07
CA TYR A 269 -13.46 -7.84 11.17
C TYR A 269 -13.73 -7.05 9.88
N ALA A 270 -14.99 -7.00 9.46
CA ALA A 270 -15.45 -6.19 8.34
C ALA A 270 -16.84 -5.61 8.62
N TYR A 271 -17.45 -4.97 7.62
CA TYR A 271 -18.74 -4.29 7.70
C TYR A 271 -19.87 -5.12 8.32
N THR A 272 -19.88 -6.44 8.09
CA THR A 272 -20.93 -7.36 8.55
C THR A 272 -20.55 -8.13 9.80
N GLY A 273 -19.46 -7.77 10.47
CA GLY A 273 -18.96 -8.47 11.65
C GLY A 273 -17.67 -9.26 11.39
N PRO A 274 -17.39 -10.27 12.23
CA PRO A 274 -16.20 -11.11 12.11
C PRO A 274 -16.15 -11.86 10.78
N THR A 275 -14.99 -11.88 10.13
CA THR A 275 -14.82 -12.54 8.83
C THR A 275 -13.96 -13.78 8.92
N ALA A 276 -14.11 -14.67 7.93
CA ALA A 276 -13.21 -15.80 7.78
C ALA A 276 -11.75 -15.30 7.72
N THR A 277 -10.87 -16.01 8.41
CA THR A 277 -9.49 -15.58 8.71
C THR A 277 -8.61 -16.81 8.72
N SER A 278 -7.36 -16.70 8.26
CA SER A 278 -6.42 -17.79 8.45
C SER A 278 -4.97 -17.38 8.37
N ILE A 279 -4.12 -18.18 8.99
CA ILE A 279 -2.67 -18.10 8.92
C ILE A 279 -2.08 -19.48 8.78
N ASP A 280 -1.08 -19.61 7.91
CA ASP A 280 -0.37 -20.85 7.66
C ASP A 280 0.76 -20.97 8.69
N TYR A 281 1.72 -20.02 8.67
CA TYR A 281 2.80 -19.96 9.65
C TYR A 281 3.35 -18.55 9.87
N VAL A 282 4.07 -18.38 10.99
CA VAL A 282 4.95 -17.23 11.26
C VAL A 282 6.39 -17.70 11.29
N LYS A 283 7.27 -17.08 10.49
CA LYS A 283 8.70 -17.35 10.46
C LYS A 283 9.47 -16.21 11.14
N LEU A 284 10.32 -16.56 12.09
CA LEU A 284 11.13 -15.64 12.90
C LEU A 284 12.59 -15.90 12.57
N VAL A 285 13.20 -14.98 11.83
CA VAL A 285 14.60 -15.06 11.42
C VAL A 285 15.44 -14.17 12.36
N PRO A 286 16.39 -14.73 13.12
CA PRO A 286 17.30 -13.91 13.92
C PRO A 286 18.17 -13.06 12.98
N ILE A 287 18.27 -11.77 13.28
CA ILE A 287 19.10 -10.81 12.54
C ILE A 287 20.04 -10.08 13.48
N SER A 288 21.20 -9.66 12.96
CA SER A 288 22.15 -8.90 13.75
C SER A 288 21.64 -7.47 14.01
N PRO A 289 22.07 -6.83 15.12
CA PRO A 289 21.78 -5.42 15.36
C PRO A 289 22.23 -4.50 14.22
N GLU A 290 23.33 -4.83 13.55
CA GLU A 290 23.87 -4.08 12.40
C GLU A 290 22.94 -4.17 11.19
N LEU A 291 22.41 -5.36 10.87
CA LEU A 291 21.44 -5.53 9.80
C LEU A 291 20.13 -4.78 10.11
N ALA A 292 19.67 -4.83 11.36
CA ALA A 292 18.49 -4.07 11.78
C ALA A 292 18.70 -2.55 11.62
N ALA A 293 19.87 -2.05 12.03
CA ALA A 293 20.23 -0.64 11.86
C ALA A 293 20.36 -0.24 10.38
N ASP A 294 20.89 -1.12 9.52
CA ASP A 294 20.96 -0.89 8.08
C ASP A 294 19.56 -0.76 7.46
N LEU A 295 18.64 -1.66 7.83
CA LEU A 295 17.23 -1.59 7.41
C LEU A 295 16.57 -0.27 7.84
N ASP A 296 16.79 0.16 9.08
CA ASP A 296 16.25 1.43 9.59
C ASP A 296 16.89 2.65 8.91
N SER A 297 18.18 2.57 8.55
CA SER A 297 18.88 3.65 7.83
C SER A 297 18.30 3.91 6.44
N GLY A 298 17.64 2.92 5.85
CA GLY A 298 16.96 3.01 4.55
C GLY A 298 15.85 4.07 4.50
N PHE A 299 15.31 4.50 5.64
CA PHE A 299 14.31 5.58 5.68
C PHE A 299 14.91 6.99 5.56
N GLY A 300 16.24 7.11 5.61
CA GLY A 300 16.95 8.38 5.46
C GLY A 300 16.68 9.38 6.60
N THR A 301 17.17 10.60 6.42
CA THR A 301 16.89 11.72 7.33
C THR A 301 15.70 12.52 6.80
N PRO A 302 14.68 12.80 7.65
CA PRO A 302 13.52 13.57 7.21
C PRO A 302 13.88 14.99 6.75
N ASP A 303 13.47 15.37 5.54
CA ASP A 303 13.69 16.69 4.91
C ASP A 303 12.48 17.19 4.10
N LYS A 304 11.36 16.47 4.15
CA LYS A 304 10.11 16.82 3.46
C LYS A 304 8.99 17.08 4.45
N ILE A 305 7.77 17.34 3.97
CA ILE A 305 6.53 17.35 4.76
C ILE A 305 5.61 16.28 4.17
N VAL A 306 5.01 15.46 5.04
CA VAL A 306 3.99 14.49 4.62
C VAL A 306 2.73 14.79 5.42
N ALA A 307 1.71 15.31 4.74
CA ALA A 307 0.36 15.37 5.27
C ALA A 307 -0.43 14.17 4.76
N SER A 308 -1.27 13.56 5.59
CA SER A 308 -2.04 12.38 5.18
C SER A 308 -3.44 12.41 5.78
N TYR A 309 -4.42 12.11 4.93
CA TYR A 309 -5.85 12.08 5.26
C TYR A 309 -6.20 10.88 6.16
N TRP A 310 -6.90 11.15 7.25
CA TRP A 310 -7.44 10.17 8.19
C TRP A 310 -8.96 10.33 8.30
N GLU A 311 -9.72 9.30 7.93
CA GLU A 311 -11.19 9.29 7.99
C GLU A 311 -11.69 8.25 9.00
N PRO A 312 -11.68 8.56 10.31
CA PRO A 312 -12.01 7.60 11.36
C PRO A 312 -13.40 6.98 11.17
N TYR A 313 -14.38 7.73 10.68
CA TYR A 313 -15.72 7.20 10.48
C TYR A 313 -15.77 6.04 9.46
N SER A 314 -14.92 6.05 8.43
CA SER A 314 -14.85 4.99 7.41
C SER A 314 -14.33 3.68 8.00
N TYR A 315 -13.34 3.76 8.89
CA TYR A 315 -12.77 2.58 9.55
C TYR A 315 -13.67 2.05 10.66
N ALA A 316 -14.43 2.92 11.32
CA ALA A 316 -15.45 2.50 12.27
C ALA A 316 -16.50 1.57 11.62
N PHE A 317 -16.75 1.64 10.30
CA PHE A 317 -17.62 0.66 9.65
C PHE A 317 -17.08 -0.77 9.68
N SER A 318 -15.76 -0.92 9.51
CA SER A 318 -15.10 -2.21 9.32
C SER A 318 -14.38 -2.73 10.56
N ASP A 319 -14.51 -2.07 11.70
CA ASP A 319 -13.85 -2.45 12.94
C ASP A 319 -14.82 -2.46 14.13
N ASN A 320 -14.38 -3.03 15.25
CA ASN A 320 -15.17 -3.15 16.46
C ASN A 320 -14.76 -2.08 17.48
N VAL A 321 -15.41 -0.90 17.42
CA VAL A 321 -15.12 0.23 18.31
C VAL A 321 -15.71 -0.01 19.70
N GLN A 322 -14.84 -0.07 20.71
CA GLN A 322 -15.21 -0.35 22.11
C GLN A 322 -14.87 0.80 23.06
N ASP A 323 -13.83 1.57 22.77
CA ASP A 323 -13.39 2.70 23.59
C ASP A 323 -12.49 3.65 22.78
N ALA A 324 -12.05 4.75 23.42
CA ALA A 324 -11.24 5.78 22.76
C ALA A 324 -9.85 5.31 22.31
N PHE A 325 -9.29 4.25 22.92
CA PHE A 325 -7.98 3.70 22.55
C PHE A 325 -7.95 3.23 21.09
N TRP A 326 -9.11 2.93 20.51
CA TRP A 326 -9.26 2.68 19.08
C TRP A 326 -8.58 3.77 18.22
N HIS A 327 -8.76 5.06 18.54
CA HIS A 327 -8.08 6.14 17.79
C HIS A 327 -6.55 6.08 17.94
N ARG A 328 -6.06 5.69 19.12
CA ARG A 328 -4.62 5.53 19.36
C ARG A 328 -4.02 4.43 18.49
N GLU A 329 -4.72 3.32 18.28
CA GLU A 329 -4.24 2.23 17.42
C GLU A 329 -3.92 2.74 16.00
N PHE A 330 -4.83 3.54 15.42
CA PHE A 330 -4.65 4.10 14.08
C PHE A 330 -3.62 5.22 14.06
N LEU A 331 -3.65 6.16 15.02
CA LEU A 331 -2.65 7.22 15.08
C LEU A 331 -1.23 6.67 15.34
N GLY A 332 -1.10 5.55 16.05
CA GLY A 332 0.17 4.82 16.20
C GLY A 332 0.73 4.38 14.83
N ALA A 333 -0.14 3.96 13.91
CA ALA A 333 0.26 3.65 12.53
C ALA A 333 0.75 4.91 11.77
N TYR A 334 0.15 6.07 11.99
CA TYR A 334 0.63 7.34 11.42
C TYR A 334 2.00 7.76 11.97
N ARG A 335 2.25 7.54 13.27
CA ARG A 335 3.56 7.76 13.88
C ARG A 335 4.62 6.82 13.29
N GLU A 336 4.30 5.55 13.10
CA GLU A 336 5.20 4.58 12.44
C GLU A 336 5.48 4.93 10.96
N ALA A 337 4.52 5.54 10.27
CA ALA A 337 4.69 6.08 8.92
C ALA A 337 5.48 7.41 8.89
N ASP A 338 5.85 7.96 10.05
CA ASP A 338 6.48 9.27 10.23
C ASP A 338 5.70 10.43 9.55
N VAL A 339 4.36 10.38 9.59
CA VAL A 339 3.53 11.46 9.02
C VAL A 339 3.65 12.73 9.84
N SER A 340 3.81 13.88 9.18
CA SER A 340 3.94 15.19 9.83
C SER A 340 2.60 15.74 10.30
N ILE A 341 1.59 15.62 9.45
CA ILE A 341 0.24 16.17 9.67
C ILE A 341 -0.78 15.07 9.39
N VAL A 342 -1.59 14.74 10.40
CA VAL A 342 -2.75 13.85 10.26
C VAL A 342 -3.98 14.71 10.03
N ASP A 343 -4.45 14.76 8.78
CA ASP A 343 -5.60 15.58 8.40
C ASP A 343 -6.90 14.80 8.67
N THR A 344 -7.50 15.03 9.84
CA THR A 344 -8.55 14.17 10.41
C THR A 344 -9.93 14.65 10.02
N GLN A 345 -10.65 13.88 9.19
CA GLN A 345 -11.99 14.26 8.74
C GLN A 345 -13.03 14.16 9.86
N LEU A 346 -13.63 15.31 10.17
CA LEU A 346 -14.70 15.48 11.16
C LEU A 346 -16.10 15.50 10.55
N GLY A 347 -16.19 15.48 9.22
CA GLY A 347 -17.45 15.41 8.48
C GLY A 347 -17.37 16.17 7.16
N ARG A 348 -18.55 16.44 6.61
CA ARG A 348 -18.75 17.29 5.42
C ARG A 348 -19.80 18.33 5.76
N PHE A 349 -19.69 19.55 5.24
CA PHE A 349 -20.68 20.57 5.59
C PHE A 349 -22.06 20.22 5.01
N GLY A 350 -23.06 20.23 5.90
CA GLY A 350 -24.45 19.91 5.61
C GLY A 350 -24.87 18.46 5.90
N MET A 351 -23.93 17.56 6.24
CA MET A 351 -24.23 16.26 6.86
C MET A 351 -24.10 16.31 8.37
N LYS A 352 -24.57 15.26 9.03
CA LYS A 352 -24.25 14.97 10.43
C LYS A 352 -22.74 14.89 10.63
N VAL A 353 -22.22 15.59 11.62
CA VAL A 353 -20.78 15.59 11.92
C VAL A 353 -20.41 14.35 12.73
N VAL A 354 -19.11 14.01 12.70
CA VAL A 354 -18.52 12.88 13.41
C VAL A 354 -17.61 13.34 14.56
N PHE A 355 -18.05 14.39 15.27
CA PHE A 355 -17.51 14.81 16.56
C PHE A 355 -18.63 15.41 17.42
N GLU A 356 -18.36 15.67 18.71
CA GLU A 356 -19.36 16.22 19.62
C GLU A 356 -19.66 17.70 19.37
N SER A 357 -20.52 17.99 18.39
CA SER A 357 -20.95 19.35 18.06
C SER A 357 -22.21 19.80 18.82
N ARG A 358 -22.26 21.11 19.12
CA ARG A 358 -23.41 21.87 19.61
C ARG A 358 -24.09 22.69 18.52
N ILE A 359 -23.48 22.79 17.35
CA ILE A 359 -23.97 23.56 16.19
C ILE A 359 -24.76 22.67 15.24
N SER A 360 -24.28 21.44 14.99
CA SER A 360 -24.90 20.49 14.06
C SER A 360 -25.20 19.17 14.73
N ASP A 361 -26.17 18.44 14.18
CA ASP A 361 -26.50 17.07 14.62
C ASP A 361 -25.36 16.09 14.35
N GLN A 362 -25.31 15.06 15.20
CA GLN A 362 -24.23 14.07 15.24
C GLN A 362 -24.69 12.71 14.72
N LEU A 363 -23.76 11.93 14.21
CA LEU A 363 -24.01 10.57 13.73
C LEU A 363 -23.97 9.54 14.89
N LEU A 364 -25.04 9.47 15.68
CA LEU A 364 -25.07 8.68 16.94
C LEU A 364 -25.59 7.24 16.82
N TYR A 365 -26.27 6.87 15.73
CA TYR A 365 -27.00 5.60 15.66
C TYR A 365 -26.62 4.77 14.42
N GLN A 366 -27.51 3.86 14.02
CA GLN A 366 -27.34 3.04 12.82
C GLN A 366 -27.04 3.92 11.61
N THR A 367 -25.95 3.59 10.95
CA THR A 367 -25.46 4.27 9.76
C THR A 367 -25.60 3.34 8.57
N ARG A 368 -26.01 3.90 7.42
CA ARG A 368 -26.02 3.20 6.12
C ARG A 368 -24.71 3.51 5.40
N GLY A 369 -23.98 2.47 5.03
CA GLY A 369 -22.76 2.58 4.22
C GLY A 369 -23.05 2.54 2.73
N ASP A 370 -21.99 2.72 1.93
CA ASP A 370 -22.02 2.51 0.48
C ASP A 370 -22.24 1.01 0.14
N PRO A 371 -22.73 0.67 -1.07
CA PRO A 371 -22.91 -0.71 -1.48
C PRO A 371 -21.62 -1.54 -1.37
N ILE A 372 -21.72 -2.79 -0.88
CA ILE A 372 -20.59 -3.73 -0.75
C ILE A 372 -20.97 -5.07 -1.36
N GLY A 373 -20.33 -5.42 -2.48
CA GLY A 373 -20.64 -6.63 -3.22
C GLY A 373 -22.13 -6.68 -3.56
N ALA A 374 -22.82 -7.73 -3.12
CA ALA A 374 -24.26 -7.91 -3.32
C ALA A 374 -25.14 -7.12 -2.32
N VAL A 375 -24.57 -6.50 -1.29
CA VAL A 375 -25.33 -5.76 -0.27
C VAL A 375 -25.45 -4.30 -0.70
N ALA A 376 -26.62 -3.92 -1.21
CA ALA A 376 -26.85 -2.57 -1.73
C ALA A 376 -26.76 -1.48 -0.66
N HIS A 377 -27.19 -1.77 0.58
CA HIS A 377 -27.24 -0.79 1.68
C HIS A 377 -26.83 -1.43 3.00
N PRO A 378 -25.53 -1.71 3.22
CA PRO A 378 -25.07 -2.28 4.48
C PRO A 378 -25.38 -1.30 5.61
N THR A 379 -25.76 -1.83 6.77
CA THR A 379 -26.01 -1.02 7.96
C THR A 379 -25.12 -1.47 9.09
N THR A 380 -24.60 -0.52 9.87
CA THR A 380 -23.80 -0.78 11.08
C THR A 380 -24.16 0.21 12.17
N THR A 381 -23.97 -0.17 13.43
CA THR A 381 -24.03 0.73 14.58
C THR A 381 -22.65 1.22 15.02
N ASN A 382 -21.57 0.72 14.41
CA ASN A 382 -20.21 0.99 14.88
C ASN A 382 -19.78 2.46 14.71
N VAL A 383 -20.26 3.15 13.67
CA VAL A 383 -20.01 4.59 13.51
C VAL A 383 -20.69 5.39 14.63
N GLY A 384 -21.93 5.03 14.97
CA GLY A 384 -22.63 5.59 16.12
C GLY A 384 -21.93 5.29 17.45
N ARG A 385 -21.45 4.04 17.62
CA ARG A 385 -20.63 3.65 18.79
C ARG A 385 -19.34 4.45 18.89
N MET A 386 -18.66 4.72 17.77
CA MET A 386 -17.47 5.58 17.78
C MET A 386 -17.79 6.95 18.36
N GLN A 387 -18.90 7.58 17.94
CA GLN A 387 -19.32 8.85 18.53
C GLN A 387 -19.64 8.71 20.02
N GLN A 388 -20.43 7.69 20.39
CA GLN A 388 -20.86 7.48 21.76
C GLN A 388 -19.71 7.13 22.73
N TYR A 389 -18.65 6.47 22.27
CA TYR A 389 -17.62 5.90 23.13
C TYR A 389 -16.30 6.68 23.13
N THR A 390 -16.06 7.56 22.15
CA THR A 390 -14.70 8.06 21.91
C THR A 390 -14.53 9.58 21.83
N ASN A 391 -15.56 10.35 21.46
CA ASN A 391 -15.41 11.77 21.06
C ASN A 391 -14.23 11.96 20.07
N THR A 392 -14.50 11.78 18.78
CA THR A 392 -13.48 11.65 17.72
C THR A 392 -12.41 12.75 17.71
N LEU A 393 -12.79 14.03 17.76
CA LEU A 393 -11.80 15.11 17.71
C LEU A 393 -10.95 15.14 18.98
N GLN A 394 -11.56 15.09 20.17
CA GLN A 394 -10.81 15.12 21.42
C GLN A 394 -9.87 13.91 21.57
N ALA A 395 -10.34 12.70 21.22
CA ALA A 395 -9.48 11.52 21.23
C ALA A 395 -8.32 11.65 20.23
N SER A 396 -8.60 12.14 19.02
CA SER A 396 -7.56 12.32 18.00
C SER A 396 -6.52 13.34 18.44
N LEU A 397 -6.93 14.47 19.01
CA LEU A 397 -6.03 15.51 19.53
C LEU A 397 -5.18 14.98 20.69
N LYS A 398 -5.81 14.30 21.67
CA LYS A 398 -5.11 13.73 22.83
C LYS A 398 -4.04 12.73 22.40
N PHE A 399 -4.42 11.71 21.64
CA PHE A 399 -3.48 10.67 21.23
C PHE A 399 -2.48 11.17 20.19
N GLY A 400 -2.88 12.11 19.33
CA GLY A 400 -1.97 12.82 18.44
C GLY A 400 -0.84 13.50 19.21
N ALA A 401 -1.17 14.29 20.23
CA ALA A 401 -0.20 14.95 21.09
C ALA A 401 0.72 13.95 21.84
N GLU A 402 0.15 12.90 22.44
CA GLU A 402 0.94 11.84 23.12
C GLU A 402 1.91 11.13 22.15
N LEU A 403 1.51 10.98 20.88
CA LEU A 403 2.28 10.38 19.81
C LEU A 403 3.14 11.40 19.04
N GLY A 404 3.19 12.67 19.43
CA GLY A 404 3.99 13.70 18.75
C GLY A 404 3.55 13.99 17.31
N LEU A 405 2.28 13.76 17.00
CA LEU A 405 1.66 14.04 15.70
C LEU A 405 0.91 15.38 15.74
N THR A 406 0.95 16.12 14.62
CA THR A 406 0.09 17.30 14.45
C THR A 406 -1.22 16.86 13.80
N VAL A 407 -2.35 17.06 14.51
CA VAL A 407 -3.68 16.68 14.02
C VAL A 407 -4.41 17.93 13.55
N HIS A 408 -4.85 17.93 12.28
CA HIS A 408 -5.70 19.00 11.75
C HIS A 408 -7.18 18.57 11.78
N ALA A 409 -8.06 19.52 12.07
CA ALA A 409 -9.51 19.35 11.93
C ALA A 409 -9.91 19.58 10.46
N ASN A 410 -10.23 18.50 9.75
CA ASN A 410 -10.63 18.53 8.34
C ASN A 410 -12.15 18.47 8.18
N PHE A 411 -12.67 19.29 7.28
CA PHE A 411 -14.02 19.15 6.77
C PHE A 411 -14.04 19.09 5.25
N GLY A 412 -14.82 18.16 4.69
CA GLY A 412 -15.21 18.21 3.28
C GLY A 412 -16.09 19.42 3.02
N ALA A 413 -15.80 20.17 1.96
CA ALA A 413 -16.46 21.46 1.69
C ALA A 413 -17.98 21.36 1.60
N SER A 414 -18.52 20.24 1.11
CA SER A 414 -19.92 19.91 1.35
C SER A 414 -20.23 18.44 1.09
N ASN A 415 -21.33 17.93 1.62
CA ASN A 415 -22.23 16.96 1.00
C ASN A 415 -23.35 16.71 2.01
N CYS A 416 -24.56 17.14 1.66
CA CYS A 416 -25.70 17.08 2.56
C CYS A 416 -26.39 15.73 2.57
N TYR A 417 -26.10 14.83 1.62
CA TYR A 417 -26.82 13.57 1.43
C TYR A 417 -28.36 13.69 1.52
N PRO A 418 -29.00 14.56 0.71
CA PRO A 418 -30.42 14.86 0.83
C PRO A 418 -31.31 13.61 0.86
N GLY A 419 -32.21 13.53 1.84
CA GLY A 419 -33.15 12.42 2.03
C GLY A 419 -32.54 11.16 2.68
N SER A 420 -31.26 11.17 3.03
CA SER A 420 -30.61 10.05 3.73
C SER A 420 -30.55 10.24 5.25
N PRO A 421 -30.29 9.16 6.02
CA PRO A 421 -30.01 9.29 7.46
C PRO A 421 -28.77 10.13 7.82
N LEU A 422 -27.87 10.38 6.85
CA LEU A 422 -26.67 11.20 7.03
C LEU A 422 -26.95 12.71 6.90
N GLN A 423 -28.09 13.12 6.35
CA GLN A 423 -28.41 14.52 6.18
C GLN A 423 -28.52 15.22 7.53
N GLY A 424 -27.80 16.35 7.67
CA GLY A 424 -27.83 17.18 8.87
C GLY A 424 -29.10 18.04 8.94
N ASP A 425 -29.47 18.46 10.14
CA ASP A 425 -30.72 19.21 10.35
C ASP A 425 -30.70 20.60 9.69
N PHE A 426 -29.54 21.27 9.68
CA PHE A 426 -29.35 22.54 8.97
C PHE A 426 -29.75 22.44 7.49
N SER A 427 -29.25 21.40 6.79
CA SER A 427 -29.55 21.22 5.38
C SER A 427 -30.97 20.68 5.13
N LYS A 428 -31.60 20.02 6.11
CA LYS A 428 -33.04 19.66 6.04
C LYS A 428 -33.94 20.89 6.14
N GLN A 429 -33.61 21.80 7.04
CA GLN A 429 -34.39 23.00 7.32
C GLN A 429 -34.26 24.03 6.19
N HIS A 430 -33.12 24.04 5.50
CA HIS A 430 -32.80 25.01 4.46
C HIS A 430 -32.48 24.35 3.10
N PRO A 431 -33.44 23.67 2.46
CA PRO A 431 -33.22 23.09 1.13
C PRO A 431 -32.90 24.14 0.06
N GLU A 432 -33.33 25.40 0.24
CA GLU A 432 -33.03 26.54 -0.64
C GLU A 432 -31.55 26.97 -0.60
N TRP A 433 -30.83 26.56 0.45
CA TRP A 433 -29.39 26.80 0.61
C TRP A 433 -28.53 25.68 -0.01
N MET A 434 -29.15 24.71 -0.66
CA MET A 434 -28.47 23.63 -1.38
C MET A 434 -28.53 23.81 -2.90
N ARG A 435 -27.50 23.28 -3.58
CA ARG A 435 -27.44 23.04 -5.02
C ARG A 435 -27.21 21.54 -5.23
N GLY A 436 -28.29 20.80 -5.47
CA GLY A 436 -28.25 19.34 -5.44
C GLY A 436 -27.92 18.86 -4.03
N ALA A 437 -26.76 18.23 -3.85
CA ALA A 437 -26.28 17.78 -2.55
C ALA A 437 -25.26 18.73 -1.88
N ALA A 438 -24.86 19.82 -2.52
CA ALA A 438 -23.86 20.74 -1.99
C ALA A 438 -24.49 21.99 -1.38
N LEU A 439 -23.98 22.49 -0.26
CA LEU A 439 -24.32 23.80 0.30
C LEU A 439 -23.82 24.94 -0.59
N ARG A 440 -24.56 26.04 -0.67
CA ARG A 440 -24.28 27.20 -1.52
C ARG A 440 -23.47 28.27 -0.78
N TYR A 441 -22.16 28.32 -0.96
CA TYR A 441 -21.29 29.25 -0.21
C TYR A 441 -21.50 30.72 -0.61
N GLU A 442 -22.18 30.99 -1.72
CA GLU A 442 -22.57 32.35 -2.08
C GLU A 442 -23.60 32.95 -1.10
N VAL A 443 -24.30 32.11 -0.31
CA VAL A 443 -25.25 32.52 0.73
C VAL A 443 -24.48 32.82 2.03
N PRO A 444 -24.54 34.05 2.59
CA PRO A 444 -23.82 34.41 3.81
C PRO A 444 -24.11 33.49 5.01
N GLU A 445 -25.36 33.13 5.22
CA GLU A 445 -25.83 32.27 6.32
C GLU A 445 -25.22 30.86 6.25
N VAL A 446 -24.97 30.36 5.03
CA VAL A 446 -24.25 29.10 4.83
C VAL A 446 -22.79 29.22 5.29
N ARG A 447 -22.11 30.32 4.96
CA ARG A 447 -20.73 30.54 5.40
C ARG A 447 -20.65 30.72 6.92
N GLU A 448 -21.60 31.43 7.52
CA GLU A 448 -21.69 31.57 8.97
C GLU A 448 -21.85 30.20 9.67
N PHE A 449 -22.73 29.35 9.16
CA PHE A 449 -22.87 27.98 9.67
C PHE A 449 -21.56 27.18 9.54
N VAL A 450 -20.90 27.23 8.39
CA VAL A 450 -19.61 26.54 8.17
C VAL A 450 -18.53 27.06 9.11
N LEU A 451 -18.42 28.38 9.28
CA LEU A 451 -17.44 29.02 10.15
C LEU A 451 -17.69 28.72 11.64
N SER A 452 -18.95 28.55 12.06
CA SER A 452 -19.26 28.17 13.45
C SER A 452 -18.82 26.74 13.80
N LEU A 453 -18.83 25.81 12.84
CA LEU A 453 -18.24 24.48 13.04
C LEU A 453 -16.71 24.53 13.14
N TYR A 454 -16.03 25.38 12.35
CA TYR A 454 -14.59 25.60 12.52
C TYR A 454 -14.28 26.27 13.85
N ARG A 455 -15.09 27.24 14.29
CA ARG A 455 -14.95 27.87 15.60
C ARG A 455 -15.01 26.83 16.71
N GLU A 456 -16.00 25.93 16.68
CA GLU A 456 -16.12 24.86 17.66
C GLU A 456 -14.91 23.91 17.66
N ALA A 457 -14.40 23.53 16.48
CA ALA A 457 -13.18 22.72 16.38
C ALA A 457 -11.95 23.42 16.99
N LEU A 458 -11.84 24.73 16.81
CA LEU A 458 -10.78 25.56 17.40
C LEU A 458 -10.95 25.73 18.92
N GLU A 459 -12.19 25.92 19.41
CA GLU A 459 -12.51 25.96 20.85
C GLU A 459 -12.18 24.64 21.55
N ILE A 460 -12.33 23.51 20.86
CA ILE A 460 -11.91 22.19 21.35
C ILE A 460 -10.37 22.06 21.41
N GLY A 461 -9.65 22.91 20.68
CA GLY A 461 -8.18 22.98 20.71
C GLY A 461 -7.49 22.38 19.48
N ALA A 462 -8.15 22.35 18.32
CA ALA A 462 -7.50 21.92 17.08
C ALA A 462 -6.30 22.84 16.75
N PRO A 463 -5.06 22.31 16.65
CA PRO A 463 -3.86 23.12 16.40
C PRO A 463 -3.75 23.58 14.95
N GLY A 464 -4.64 23.11 14.06
CA GLY A 464 -4.71 23.47 12.66
C GLY A 464 -6.05 23.01 12.05
N ILE A 465 -6.46 23.66 10.97
CA ILE A 465 -7.73 23.37 10.29
C ILE A 465 -7.51 23.12 8.80
N SER A 466 -8.42 22.35 8.20
CA SER A 466 -8.36 21.97 6.80
C SER A 466 -9.73 22.03 6.14
N VAL A 467 -9.76 22.54 4.91
CA VAL A 467 -10.95 22.52 4.04
C VAL A 467 -10.64 21.70 2.78
N ASP A 468 -11.45 20.67 2.54
CA ASP A 468 -11.33 19.81 1.36
C ASP A 468 -12.42 20.15 0.32
N PHE A 469 -12.11 21.09 -0.58
CA PHE A 469 -12.98 21.46 -1.71
C PHE A 469 -13.06 20.37 -2.78
N CYS A 470 -12.15 19.38 -2.79
CA CYS A 470 -12.27 18.22 -3.67
C CYS A 470 -13.37 17.25 -3.21
N ARG A 471 -13.82 17.34 -1.95
CA ARG A 471 -15.09 16.76 -1.49
C ARG A 471 -16.23 17.72 -1.84
N TYR A 472 -16.74 17.56 -3.07
CA TYR A 472 -17.91 18.26 -3.63
C TYR A 472 -17.65 19.74 -3.92
N PRO A 473 -16.85 20.05 -4.97
CA PRO A 473 -16.51 21.42 -5.34
C PRO A 473 -17.73 22.24 -5.83
N GLU A 474 -18.89 21.61 -6.01
CA GLU A 474 -20.16 22.26 -6.38
C GLU A 474 -20.63 23.30 -5.38
N ALA A 475 -20.08 23.29 -4.17
CA ALA A 475 -20.34 24.30 -3.14
C ALA A 475 -19.85 25.70 -3.54
N ILE A 476 -18.87 25.78 -4.44
CA ILE A 476 -18.29 27.03 -4.95
C ILE A 476 -18.82 27.31 -6.37
N ASP A 477 -19.39 28.49 -6.57
CA ASP A 477 -19.96 28.95 -7.84
C ASP A 477 -19.08 29.95 -8.58
N SER A 478 -18.22 30.67 -7.85
CA SER A 478 -17.33 31.72 -8.37
C SER A 478 -16.04 31.83 -7.56
N LYS A 479 -15.04 32.51 -8.13
CA LYS A 479 -13.80 32.84 -7.41
C LYS A 479 -14.06 33.74 -6.20
N ASP A 480 -14.95 34.72 -6.35
CA ASP A 480 -15.27 35.68 -5.29
C ASP A 480 -15.91 34.99 -4.09
N THR A 481 -16.77 33.99 -4.32
CA THR A 481 -17.37 33.18 -3.27
C THR A 481 -16.31 32.42 -2.45
N CYS A 482 -15.37 31.75 -3.12
CA CYS A 482 -14.30 31.02 -2.43
C CYS A 482 -13.35 31.97 -1.70
N ASN A 483 -13.00 33.09 -2.33
CA ASN A 483 -12.14 34.12 -1.76
C ASN A 483 -12.76 34.76 -0.50
N ALA A 484 -14.06 35.07 -0.54
CA ALA A 484 -14.79 35.61 0.60
C ALA A 484 -14.76 34.62 1.78
N PHE A 485 -15.08 33.35 1.52
CA PHE A 485 -15.04 32.31 2.54
C PHE A 485 -13.63 32.14 3.16
N LEU A 486 -12.58 32.01 2.34
CA LEU A 486 -11.22 31.81 2.86
C LEU A 486 -10.69 33.02 3.65
N ARG A 487 -11.10 34.23 3.26
CA ARG A 487 -10.78 35.45 4.03
C ARG A 487 -11.47 35.44 5.40
N GLU A 488 -12.76 35.08 5.45
CA GLU A 488 -13.52 34.95 6.69
C GLU A 488 -12.93 33.83 7.58
N LEU A 489 -12.55 32.69 7.00
CA LEU A 489 -11.89 31.57 7.69
C LEU A 489 -10.54 31.97 8.26
N ARG A 490 -9.72 32.72 7.50
CA ARG A 490 -8.44 33.25 7.98
C ARG A 490 -8.63 34.19 9.16
N ALA A 491 -9.61 35.09 9.09
CA ALA A 491 -9.91 36.01 10.19
C ALA A 491 -10.30 35.25 11.47
N LEU A 492 -11.13 34.21 11.35
CA LEU A 492 -11.47 33.32 12.47
C LEU A 492 -10.22 32.63 13.03
N ALA A 493 -9.38 32.05 12.17
CA ALA A 493 -8.17 31.35 12.61
C ALA A 493 -7.13 32.31 13.24
N ASP A 494 -7.07 33.57 12.82
CA ASP A 494 -6.23 34.61 13.42
C ASP A 494 -6.76 35.08 14.79
N GLU A 495 -8.09 35.14 14.97
CA GLU A 495 -8.73 35.41 16.27
C GLU A 495 -8.28 34.38 17.32
N PHE A 496 -8.31 33.09 16.99
CA PHE A 496 -7.85 32.02 17.87
C PHE A 496 -6.34 31.99 18.01
N GLY A 497 -5.61 32.28 16.95
CA GLY A 497 -4.15 32.34 16.99
C GLY A 497 -3.61 33.40 17.93
N ALA A 498 -4.25 34.58 17.97
CA ALA A 498 -3.92 35.65 18.91
C ALA A 498 -4.12 35.25 20.38
N GLN A 499 -5.02 34.31 20.67
CA GLN A 499 -5.28 33.81 22.03
C GLN A 499 -4.24 32.78 22.49
N HIS A 500 -3.54 32.11 21.56
CA HIS A 500 -2.66 30.97 21.83
C HIS A 500 -1.19 31.23 21.44
N ASP A 501 -0.81 32.51 21.25
CA ASP A 501 0.54 32.96 20.87
C ASP A 501 1.12 32.24 19.64
N GLY A 502 0.29 32.08 18.60
CA GLY A 502 0.72 31.37 17.40
C GLY A 502 -0.32 31.44 16.28
N ARG A 503 0.14 31.37 15.03
CA ARG A 503 -0.77 31.33 13.87
C ARG A 503 -1.37 29.94 13.72
N VAL A 504 -2.70 29.85 13.69
CA VAL A 504 -3.39 28.59 13.36
C VAL A 504 -3.24 28.32 11.85
N PRO A 505 -2.60 27.22 11.42
CA PRO A 505 -2.41 26.90 10.02
C PRO A 505 -3.72 26.45 9.35
N ILE A 506 -3.92 26.92 8.12
CA ILE A 506 -5.01 26.51 7.23
C ILE A 506 -4.45 25.71 6.05
N LEU A 507 -4.84 24.44 5.97
CA LEU A 507 -4.62 23.59 4.79
C LEU A 507 -5.84 23.68 3.87
N THR A 508 -5.61 23.86 2.57
CA THR A 508 -6.69 23.87 1.58
C THR A 508 -6.41 22.87 0.48
N ARG A 509 -7.25 21.84 0.40
CA ARG A 509 -7.27 20.87 -0.71
C ARG A 509 -8.30 21.32 -1.73
N PHE A 510 -7.89 21.45 -3.00
CA PHE A 510 -8.75 22.01 -4.06
C PHE A 510 -8.50 21.37 -5.43
N PRO A 511 -9.49 21.40 -6.34
CA PRO A 511 -9.37 20.79 -7.67
C PRO A 511 -8.22 21.41 -8.48
N ALA A 512 -7.28 20.57 -8.92
CA ALA A 512 -6.21 20.98 -9.83
C ALA A 512 -6.77 21.40 -11.21
N HIS A 513 -5.98 22.13 -12.00
CA HIS A 513 -6.26 22.43 -13.40
C HIS A 513 -6.68 21.17 -14.17
N GLY A 514 -7.70 21.28 -15.03
CA GLY A 514 -8.30 20.14 -15.73
C GLY A 514 -9.34 19.37 -14.90
N VAL A 515 -9.25 19.45 -13.56
CA VAL A 515 -10.24 18.83 -12.67
C VAL A 515 -11.52 19.66 -12.65
N ARG A 516 -12.67 18.98 -12.54
CA ARG A 516 -13.99 19.60 -12.47
C ARG A 516 -14.03 20.76 -11.46
N ARG A 517 -14.61 21.89 -11.88
CA ARG A 517 -14.77 23.16 -11.11
C ARG A 517 -13.46 23.92 -10.78
N SER A 518 -12.28 23.46 -11.20
CA SER A 518 -10.98 24.11 -10.90
C SER A 518 -10.91 25.63 -11.21
N LYS A 519 -11.62 26.10 -12.24
CA LYS A 519 -11.70 27.52 -12.63
C LYS A 519 -12.21 28.49 -11.54
N PHE A 520 -12.86 28.00 -10.49
CA PHE A 520 -13.39 28.83 -9.39
C PHE A 520 -12.43 28.98 -8.21
N PHE A 521 -11.21 28.44 -8.30
CA PHE A 521 -10.26 28.42 -7.20
C PHE A 521 -9.06 29.32 -7.52
N ASP A 522 -8.99 30.49 -6.86
CA ASP A 522 -7.99 31.53 -7.12
C ASP A 522 -6.77 31.42 -6.19
N TYR A 523 -6.16 30.23 -6.20
CA TYR A 523 -5.04 29.88 -5.32
C TYR A 523 -3.85 30.87 -5.32
N PRO A 524 -3.50 31.60 -6.41
CA PRO A 524 -2.43 32.59 -6.35
C PRO A 524 -2.77 33.76 -5.42
N THR A 525 -4.03 34.15 -5.35
CA THR A 525 -4.49 35.20 -4.45
C THR A 525 -4.46 34.71 -3.01
N TRP A 526 -4.91 33.49 -2.74
CA TRP A 526 -4.92 32.96 -1.37
C TRP A 526 -3.52 32.87 -0.77
N ALA A 527 -2.53 32.42 -1.55
CA ALA A 527 -1.14 32.34 -1.13
C ALA A 527 -0.54 33.74 -0.89
N ARG A 528 -0.76 34.69 -1.83
CA ARG A 528 -0.22 36.05 -1.74
C ARG A 528 -0.78 36.83 -0.56
N GLU A 529 -2.10 36.74 -0.34
CA GLU A 529 -2.79 37.43 0.74
C GLU A 529 -2.65 36.71 2.09
N GLY A 530 -1.99 35.54 2.12
CA GLY A 530 -1.80 34.76 3.34
C GLY A 530 -3.10 34.25 3.94
N TRP A 531 -4.13 33.97 3.12
CA TRP A 531 -5.38 33.37 3.61
C TRP A 531 -5.23 31.88 3.91
N VAL A 532 -4.25 31.22 3.30
CA VAL A 532 -3.97 29.79 3.48
C VAL A 532 -2.47 29.57 3.67
N ASP A 533 -2.12 28.59 4.49
CA ASP A 533 -0.74 28.29 4.84
C ASP A 533 -0.20 27.08 4.07
N MET A 534 -1.11 26.19 3.62
CA MET A 534 -0.76 25.04 2.78
C MET A 534 -1.73 24.88 1.62
N LEU A 535 -1.21 24.87 0.40
CA LEU A 535 -1.96 24.58 -0.83
C LEU A 535 -1.80 23.12 -1.23
N CYS A 536 -2.92 22.42 -1.41
CA CYS A 536 -2.97 21.04 -1.87
C CYS A 536 -3.79 20.94 -3.17
N PRO A 537 -3.20 21.24 -4.34
CA PRO A 537 -3.84 20.96 -5.62
C PRO A 537 -4.03 19.44 -5.74
N SER A 538 -5.23 19.04 -6.13
CA SER A 538 -5.68 17.66 -6.03
C SER A 538 -6.56 17.20 -7.17
N SER A 539 -6.51 15.90 -7.44
CA SER A 539 -7.51 15.20 -8.24
C SER A 539 -8.77 14.89 -7.42
N ILE A 540 -9.82 14.42 -8.10
CA ILE A 540 -11.05 13.93 -7.45
C ILE A 540 -11.22 12.47 -7.81
N GLN A 541 -11.42 11.61 -6.79
CA GLN A 541 -11.66 10.17 -6.93
C GLN A 541 -10.56 9.42 -7.70
N GLY A 542 -9.28 9.74 -7.49
CA GLY A 542 -8.18 9.00 -8.13
C GLY A 542 -8.25 8.95 -9.66
N ARG A 543 -8.74 10.02 -10.31
CA ARG A 543 -8.86 10.08 -11.79
C ARG A 543 -7.63 10.64 -12.50
N PHE A 544 -6.92 11.55 -11.85
CA PHE A 544 -5.85 12.36 -12.45
C PHE A 544 -4.61 12.28 -11.56
N HIS A 545 -3.67 11.40 -11.89
CA HIS A 545 -2.53 11.09 -11.03
C HIS A 545 -1.30 11.95 -11.31
N TYR A 546 -1.20 12.52 -12.52
CA TYR A 546 0.02 13.15 -13.03
C TYR A 546 -0.18 14.60 -13.49
N PHE A 547 -1.11 15.34 -12.86
CA PHE A 547 -1.33 16.75 -13.17
C PHE A 547 -0.07 17.61 -13.01
N ASP A 548 0.06 18.65 -13.85
CA ASP A 548 1.19 19.59 -13.83
C ASP A 548 1.15 20.45 -12.56
N VAL A 549 2.27 20.47 -11.82
CA VAL A 549 2.39 21.22 -10.56
C VAL A 549 3.08 22.58 -10.70
N ALA A 550 3.70 22.88 -11.85
CA ALA A 550 4.48 24.10 -12.05
C ALA A 550 3.67 25.40 -11.80
N PRO A 551 2.39 25.52 -12.20
CA PRO A 551 1.59 26.71 -11.92
C PRO A 551 1.41 26.99 -10.43
N TYR A 552 1.25 25.95 -9.60
CA TYR A 552 1.08 26.12 -8.15
C TYR A 552 2.39 26.45 -7.47
N GLN A 553 3.50 25.88 -7.93
CA GLN A 553 4.82 26.21 -7.40
C GLN A 553 5.15 27.69 -7.65
N LYS A 554 4.84 28.19 -8.85
CA LYS A 554 4.92 29.62 -9.16
C LYS A 554 4.04 30.47 -8.24
N ALA A 555 2.83 29.99 -7.91
CA ALA A 555 1.89 30.74 -7.08
C ALA A 555 2.33 30.87 -5.61
N VAL A 556 3.11 29.91 -5.09
CA VAL A 556 3.64 29.99 -3.72
C VAL A 556 5.01 30.64 -3.62
N THR A 557 5.67 30.89 -4.76
CA THR A 557 6.99 31.55 -4.79
C THR A 557 6.89 32.94 -4.14
N ASP A 558 7.86 33.27 -3.28
CA ASP A 558 7.91 34.51 -2.50
C ASP A 558 6.71 34.72 -1.55
N THR A 559 6.04 33.64 -1.13
CA THR A 559 5.00 33.63 -0.09
C THR A 559 5.40 32.72 1.07
N ASN A 560 4.71 32.83 2.21
CA ASN A 560 4.87 31.87 3.32
C ASN A 560 4.05 30.58 3.13
N CYS A 561 3.37 30.44 1.99
CA CYS A 561 2.49 29.31 1.73
C CYS A 561 3.30 28.09 1.27
N THR A 562 3.00 26.92 1.83
CA THR A 562 3.65 25.66 1.48
C THR A 562 2.83 24.90 0.44
N LEU A 563 3.47 24.45 -0.64
CA LEU A 563 2.82 23.59 -1.64
C LEU A 563 2.96 22.11 -1.27
N LEU A 564 1.84 21.41 -1.14
CA LEU A 564 1.75 19.97 -0.87
C LEU A 564 0.90 19.29 -1.94
N PRO A 565 1.44 18.99 -3.15
CA PRO A 565 0.66 18.36 -4.21
C PRO A 565 0.18 16.99 -3.77
N GLN A 566 -1.02 16.62 -4.23
CA GLN A 566 -1.65 15.38 -3.83
C GLN A 566 -1.11 14.15 -4.57
N ILE A 567 -0.98 13.05 -3.83
CA ILE A 567 -0.90 11.69 -4.36
C ILE A 567 -2.12 10.91 -3.84
N ASP A 568 -2.74 10.09 -4.71
CA ASP A 568 -3.97 9.37 -4.40
C ASP A 568 -3.68 7.93 -3.95
N ALA A 569 -4.20 7.58 -2.77
CA ALA A 569 -4.04 6.27 -2.15
C ALA A 569 -5.30 5.41 -2.20
N LEU A 570 -6.31 5.80 -2.99
CA LEU A 570 -7.45 4.92 -3.30
C LEU A 570 -6.97 3.60 -3.91
N SER A 571 -7.77 2.55 -3.78
CA SER A 571 -7.45 1.20 -4.31
C SER A 571 -7.29 1.15 -5.83
N TRP A 572 -7.86 2.12 -6.56
CA TRP A 572 -7.66 2.34 -8.00
C TRP A 572 -6.68 3.48 -8.31
N GLY A 573 -5.98 3.98 -7.30
CA GLY A 573 -4.96 5.01 -7.42
C GLY A 573 -3.61 4.47 -7.90
N LEU A 574 -2.54 5.15 -7.52
CA LEU A 574 -1.19 4.70 -7.86
C LEU A 574 -0.79 3.51 -6.98
N ASN A 575 -0.43 2.38 -7.62
CA ASN A 575 0.10 1.24 -6.89
C ASN A 575 1.44 1.58 -6.23
N MET A 576 1.56 1.18 -4.96
CA MET A 576 2.81 1.24 -4.20
C MET A 576 3.58 -0.09 -4.29
N PRO A 577 4.93 -0.07 -4.18
CA PRO A 577 5.75 1.13 -4.06
C PRO A 577 5.93 1.90 -5.38
N GLY A 578 5.99 1.21 -6.53
CA GLY A 578 6.42 1.75 -7.83
C GLY A 578 5.85 3.11 -8.23
N PHE A 579 4.66 3.16 -8.83
CA PHE A 579 4.14 4.43 -9.38
C PHE A 579 3.95 5.52 -8.32
N PHE A 580 3.63 5.11 -7.10
CA PHE A 580 3.46 6.03 -5.98
C PHE A 580 4.79 6.72 -5.63
N LEU A 581 5.87 5.96 -5.41
CA LEU A 581 7.20 6.52 -5.14
C LEU A 581 7.78 7.22 -6.37
N TRP A 582 7.38 6.83 -7.58
CA TRP A 582 7.80 7.50 -8.81
C TRP A 582 7.22 8.92 -8.84
N ARG A 583 5.93 9.07 -8.53
CA ARG A 583 5.28 10.37 -8.45
C ARG A 583 5.92 11.24 -7.37
N ALA A 584 6.18 10.68 -6.19
CA ALA A 584 6.88 11.40 -5.13
C ALA A 584 8.29 11.87 -5.57
N ALA A 585 9.06 11.00 -6.23
CA ALA A 585 10.38 11.35 -6.75
C ALA A 585 10.32 12.52 -7.75
N ARG A 586 9.41 12.47 -8.73
CA ARG A 586 9.21 13.57 -9.70
C ARG A 586 8.86 14.89 -9.01
N LEU A 587 7.99 14.85 -8.01
CA LEU A 587 7.61 16.04 -7.25
C LEU A 587 8.81 16.62 -6.49
N TYR A 588 9.62 15.78 -5.84
CA TYR A 588 10.82 16.22 -5.13
C TYR A 588 11.90 16.77 -6.05
N GLU A 589 12.08 16.20 -7.25
CA GLU A 589 12.97 16.74 -8.28
C GLU A 589 12.52 18.13 -8.76
N MET A 590 11.21 18.41 -8.74
CA MET A 590 10.67 19.75 -9.02
C MET A 590 10.85 20.73 -7.84
N GLY A 591 11.36 20.27 -6.70
CA GLY A 591 11.64 21.11 -5.53
C GLY A 591 10.43 21.39 -4.65
N VAL A 592 9.37 20.57 -4.70
CA VAL A 592 8.25 20.73 -3.77
C VAL A 592 8.69 20.35 -2.35
N PRO A 593 8.25 21.08 -1.31
CA PRO A 593 8.68 20.86 0.08
C PRO A 593 8.04 19.61 0.72
N GLY A 594 6.98 19.07 0.12
CA GLY A 594 6.26 17.93 0.65
C GLY A 594 5.11 17.50 -0.23
N ILE A 595 4.33 16.55 0.27
CA ILE A 595 3.16 16.00 -0.43
C ILE A 595 1.98 15.84 0.54
N TYR A 596 0.79 15.72 -0.05
CA TYR A 596 -0.42 15.34 0.64
C TYR A 596 -0.90 13.97 0.14
N ILE A 597 -1.14 13.01 1.04
CA ILE A 597 -1.67 11.69 0.70
C ILE A 597 -3.17 11.68 0.98
N TYR A 598 -3.97 11.68 -0.09
CA TYR A 598 -5.41 11.54 0.05
C TYR A 598 -5.80 10.08 0.18
N GLN A 599 -6.72 9.77 1.11
CA GLN A 599 -7.04 8.40 1.53
C GLN A 599 -5.79 7.63 2.03
N GLY A 600 -4.85 8.34 2.66
CA GLY A 600 -3.60 7.75 3.12
C GLY A 600 -3.78 6.72 4.23
N ASP A 601 -4.90 6.79 4.97
CA ASP A 601 -5.35 5.75 5.87
C ASP A 601 -5.45 4.37 5.23
N ALA A 602 -5.84 4.28 3.95
CA ALA A 602 -5.89 3.02 3.20
C ALA A 602 -4.53 2.30 3.14
N LEU A 603 -3.44 3.07 3.11
CA LEU A 603 -2.07 2.57 3.08
C LEU A 603 -1.49 2.41 4.49
N ILE A 604 -1.78 3.34 5.38
CA ILE A 604 -1.10 3.47 6.68
C ILE A 604 -1.72 2.55 7.75
N ALA A 605 -3.05 2.47 7.82
CA ALA A 605 -3.75 1.94 8.98
C ALA A 605 -3.40 0.48 9.29
N HIS A 606 -3.42 -0.39 8.27
CA HIS A 606 -3.40 -1.84 8.49
C HIS A 606 -2.25 -2.58 7.81
N ASN A 607 -1.65 -2.02 6.75
CA ASN A 607 -0.64 -2.71 5.95
C ASN A 607 0.77 -2.20 6.29
N PRO A 608 1.58 -2.96 7.05
CA PRO A 608 2.88 -2.50 7.52
C PRO A 608 3.89 -2.29 6.38
N GLU A 609 3.76 -3.00 5.26
CA GLU A 609 4.60 -2.81 4.07
C GLU A 609 4.34 -1.45 3.41
N GLN A 610 3.06 -1.13 3.20
CA GLN A 610 2.66 0.17 2.67
C GLN A 610 3.03 1.32 3.61
N ARG A 611 2.92 1.10 4.92
CA ARG A 611 3.36 2.06 5.93
C ARG A 611 4.85 2.37 5.84
N ARG A 612 5.71 1.35 5.63
CA ARG A 612 7.15 1.56 5.40
C ARG A 612 7.41 2.37 4.13
N ASN A 613 6.64 2.13 3.06
CA ASN A 613 6.73 2.91 1.83
C ASN A 613 6.31 4.38 2.04
N VAL A 614 5.28 4.63 2.84
CA VAL A 614 4.90 6.00 3.23
C VAL A 614 6.03 6.67 4.02
N ARG A 615 6.69 5.95 4.94
CA ARG A 615 7.80 6.50 5.72
C ARG A 615 8.96 7.00 4.85
N LEU A 616 9.23 6.36 3.71
CA LEU A 616 10.26 6.82 2.76
C LEU A 616 10.00 8.25 2.26
N LEU A 617 8.73 8.66 2.12
CA LEU A 617 8.38 9.99 1.61
C LEU A 617 8.91 11.12 2.49
N ARG A 618 9.25 10.85 3.75
CA ARG A 618 9.81 11.87 4.63
C ARG A 618 11.22 12.30 4.23
N SER A 619 11.91 11.50 3.42
CA SER A 619 13.27 11.78 2.96
C SER A 619 13.38 11.72 1.43
N SER A 620 13.71 12.85 0.80
CA SER A 620 14.00 12.91 -0.64
C SER A 620 15.18 12.02 -1.04
N ALA A 621 16.17 11.87 -0.14
CA ALA A 621 17.30 10.98 -0.30
C ALA A 621 16.87 9.51 -0.26
N ALA A 622 15.96 9.12 0.65
CA ALA A 622 15.46 7.74 0.72
C ALA A 622 14.65 7.35 -0.52
N VAL A 623 13.77 8.24 -1.01
CA VAL A 623 13.04 8.03 -2.26
C VAL A 623 14.00 7.91 -3.45
N SER A 624 15.05 8.73 -3.50
CA SER A 624 16.07 8.63 -4.56
C SER A 624 16.87 7.33 -4.47
N ALA A 625 17.25 6.90 -3.26
CA ALA A 625 17.98 5.66 -3.02
C ALA A 625 17.14 4.42 -3.40
N TYR A 626 15.82 4.45 -3.15
CA TYR A 626 14.91 3.41 -3.63
C TYR A 626 15.00 3.26 -5.15
N TRP A 627 14.92 4.35 -5.91
CA TRP A 627 14.99 4.31 -7.38
C TRP A 627 16.36 3.95 -7.93
N GLN A 628 17.43 4.34 -7.23
CA GLN A 628 18.78 3.90 -7.56
C GLN A 628 18.89 2.37 -7.41
N ARG A 629 18.44 1.82 -6.28
CA ARG A 629 18.47 0.37 -6.04
C ARG A 629 17.65 -0.39 -7.06
N ASP A 630 16.42 0.07 -7.32
CA ASP A 630 15.55 -0.51 -8.34
C ASP A 630 16.24 -0.50 -9.72
N THR A 631 16.90 0.60 -10.11
CA THR A 631 17.67 0.65 -11.37
C THR A 631 18.84 -0.34 -11.41
N GLU A 632 19.56 -0.49 -10.30
CA GLU A 632 20.71 -1.40 -10.19
C GLU A 632 20.30 -2.88 -10.18
N GLU A 633 19.19 -3.21 -9.53
CA GLU A 633 18.70 -4.59 -9.40
C GLU A 633 17.93 -5.06 -10.63
N ARG A 634 17.24 -4.13 -11.32
CA ARG A 634 16.32 -4.47 -12.41
C ARG A 634 16.90 -5.39 -13.50
N PRO A 635 18.15 -5.24 -13.98
CA PRO A 635 18.70 -6.16 -15.00
C PRO A 635 18.74 -7.63 -14.57
N ARG A 636 18.74 -7.90 -13.26
CA ARG A 636 18.75 -9.24 -12.67
C ARG A 636 17.35 -9.85 -12.53
N CYS A 637 16.31 -9.02 -12.49
CA CYS A 637 14.93 -9.47 -12.45
C CYS A 637 14.54 -10.18 -13.75
N SER A 638 13.60 -11.12 -13.64
CA SER A 638 12.97 -11.71 -14.82
C SER A 638 12.18 -10.63 -15.57
N LYS A 639 12.21 -10.68 -16.91
CA LYS A 639 11.57 -9.65 -17.74
C LYS A 639 10.06 -9.84 -17.78
N GLY A 640 9.30 -8.77 -17.58
CA GLY A 640 7.84 -8.82 -17.56
C GLY A 640 7.17 -7.49 -17.87
N ILE A 641 5.92 -7.58 -18.31
CA ILE A 641 5.01 -6.43 -18.44
C ILE A 641 3.80 -6.75 -17.54
N TYR A 642 3.42 -5.79 -16.70
CA TYR A 642 2.29 -5.91 -15.78
C TYR A 642 1.37 -4.70 -15.90
N ILE A 643 0.10 -4.89 -15.58
CA ILE A 643 -0.90 -3.81 -15.55
C ILE A 643 -1.65 -3.79 -14.23
N THR A 644 -2.07 -2.60 -13.81
CA THR A 644 -2.99 -2.43 -12.66
C THR A 644 -4.28 -3.22 -12.87
N GLY A 645 -4.77 -3.93 -11.86
CA GLY A 645 -6.08 -4.60 -11.91
C GLY A 645 -7.26 -3.63 -11.80
N PHE A 646 -8.47 -4.12 -12.11
CA PHE A 646 -9.71 -3.36 -11.90
C PHE A 646 -10.12 -3.39 -10.42
N ASN A 647 -10.76 -2.33 -9.95
CA ASN A 647 -11.17 -2.20 -8.56
C ASN A 647 -12.44 -2.97 -8.19
N GLN A 648 -13.41 -3.06 -9.11
CA GLN A 648 -14.68 -3.76 -8.86
C GLN A 648 -15.11 -4.58 -10.07
N GLN A 649 -15.81 -5.69 -9.82
CA GLN A 649 -16.38 -6.50 -10.90
C GLN A 649 -17.52 -5.75 -11.63
N PRO A 650 -17.75 -5.99 -12.93
CA PRO A 650 -17.14 -7.05 -13.76
C PRO A 650 -15.84 -6.65 -14.49
N GLY A 651 -15.30 -5.45 -14.28
CA GLY A 651 -14.12 -4.97 -15.00
C GLY A 651 -13.80 -3.51 -14.71
N TYR A 652 -12.90 -2.91 -15.49
CA TYR A 652 -12.50 -1.51 -15.30
C TYR A 652 -13.68 -0.57 -15.50
N HIS A 653 -13.78 0.41 -14.61
CA HIS A 653 -14.68 1.54 -14.75
C HIS A 653 -14.05 2.67 -15.56
N ARG A 654 -14.88 3.51 -16.18
CA ARG A 654 -14.43 4.68 -16.95
C ARG A 654 -13.49 5.64 -16.20
N TRP A 655 -13.57 5.71 -14.88
CA TRP A 655 -12.73 6.60 -14.08
C TRP A 655 -11.38 5.99 -13.68
N GLU A 656 -11.18 4.68 -13.94
CA GLU A 656 -9.90 4.02 -13.65
C GLU A 656 -8.90 4.28 -14.77
N ARG A 657 -7.62 4.21 -14.43
CA ARG A 657 -6.51 4.33 -15.39
C ARG A 657 -5.64 3.09 -15.31
N ILE A 658 -5.43 2.44 -16.45
CA ILE A 658 -4.59 1.25 -16.51
C ILE A 658 -3.14 1.70 -16.61
N HIS A 659 -2.34 1.45 -15.57
CA HIS A 659 -0.91 1.76 -15.60
C HIS A 659 -0.10 0.53 -15.96
N VAL A 660 1.00 0.73 -16.68
CA VAL A 660 1.87 -0.34 -17.18
C VAL A 660 3.20 -0.32 -16.43
N TRP A 661 3.54 -1.43 -15.76
CA TRP A 661 4.83 -1.61 -15.11
C TRP A 661 5.75 -2.49 -15.96
N LEU A 662 7.01 -2.10 -16.05
CA LEU A 662 8.05 -2.84 -16.77
C LEU A 662 9.02 -3.44 -15.76
N GLU A 663 9.17 -4.75 -15.80
CA GLU A 663 10.07 -5.51 -14.94
C GLU A 663 11.24 -6.06 -15.76
N GLY A 664 12.44 -6.11 -15.18
CA GLY A 664 13.60 -6.71 -15.84
C GLY A 664 14.22 -5.90 -17.00
N ILE A 665 13.63 -4.75 -17.37
CA ILE A 665 14.09 -3.89 -18.48
C ILE A 665 14.11 -2.40 -18.12
N PRO A 666 14.98 -1.58 -18.75
CA PRO A 666 14.98 -0.14 -18.55
C PRO A 666 13.60 0.50 -18.81
N MET A 667 13.26 1.52 -18.02
CA MET A 667 12.09 2.35 -18.29
C MET A 667 12.34 3.25 -19.51
N GLY A 668 11.99 2.74 -20.70
CA GLY A 668 12.12 3.45 -21.96
C GLY A 668 10.84 3.45 -22.80
N GLU A 669 10.99 3.18 -24.10
CA GLU A 669 9.88 3.31 -25.04
C GLU A 669 8.80 2.22 -24.84
N VAL A 670 7.53 2.62 -24.80
CA VAL A 670 6.36 1.74 -24.68
C VAL A 670 5.30 2.11 -25.69
N GLU A 671 4.73 1.12 -26.37
CA GLU A 671 3.55 1.26 -27.22
C GLU A 671 2.37 0.48 -26.61
N ILE A 672 1.19 1.10 -26.58
CA ILE A 672 -0.05 0.49 -26.12
C ILE A 672 -1.03 0.43 -27.28
N TYR A 673 -1.55 -0.76 -27.55
CA TYR A 673 -2.53 -1.05 -28.60
C TYR A 673 -3.83 -1.54 -27.98
N LEU A 674 -4.95 -0.96 -28.39
CA LEU A 674 -6.29 -1.45 -28.07
C LEU A 674 -6.88 -2.10 -29.33
N ASP A 675 -7.26 -3.38 -29.23
CA ASP A 675 -7.86 -4.16 -30.33
C ASP A 675 -7.05 -4.05 -31.64
N GLY A 676 -5.72 -4.16 -31.51
CA GLY A 676 -4.77 -4.09 -32.61
C GLY A 676 -4.46 -2.69 -33.15
N LYS A 677 -5.12 -1.63 -32.64
CA LYS A 677 -4.86 -0.23 -33.04
C LYS A 677 -3.94 0.44 -32.04
N LEU A 678 -2.88 1.09 -32.53
CA LEU A 678 -1.99 1.89 -31.70
C LEU A 678 -2.81 3.01 -31.04
N SER A 679 -2.91 2.97 -29.72
CA SER A 679 -3.57 3.98 -28.92
C SER A 679 -2.59 5.05 -28.49
N ARG A 680 -1.40 4.65 -27.99
CA ARG A 680 -0.43 5.58 -27.43
C ARG A 680 1.00 5.05 -27.50
N SER A 681 1.95 5.98 -27.58
CA SER A 681 3.38 5.72 -27.48
C SER A 681 3.99 6.63 -26.41
N PHE A 682 4.89 6.08 -25.62
CA PHE A 682 5.61 6.75 -24.54
C PHE A 682 7.10 6.59 -24.76
N ALA A 683 7.87 7.66 -24.51
CA ALA A 683 9.33 7.58 -24.49
C ALA A 683 9.89 7.21 -23.10
N ALA A 684 9.10 7.44 -22.04
CA ALA A 684 9.45 7.23 -20.64
C ALA A 684 8.15 7.18 -19.79
N PRO A 685 8.21 6.75 -18.51
CA PRO A 685 7.06 6.77 -17.61
C PRO A 685 6.51 8.19 -17.41
N PRO A 686 5.23 8.34 -17.04
CA PRO A 686 4.33 7.29 -16.59
C PRO A 686 3.57 6.64 -17.77
N TYR A 687 3.64 5.31 -17.85
CA TYR A 687 2.94 4.54 -18.89
C TYR A 687 1.51 4.30 -18.45
N MET A 688 0.55 4.90 -19.15
CA MET A 688 -0.87 4.83 -18.83
C MET A 688 -1.71 4.65 -20.09
N PHE A 689 -2.76 3.85 -19.98
CA PHE A 689 -3.86 3.86 -20.95
C PHE A 689 -4.97 4.81 -20.49
N GLY A 690 -5.39 5.72 -21.38
CA GLY A 690 -6.31 6.83 -21.09
C GLY A 690 -5.62 8.19 -21.05
N GLU A 691 -6.33 9.19 -20.55
CA GLU A 691 -5.87 10.59 -20.42
C GLU A 691 -5.99 11.10 -18.98
N GLU A 692 -5.15 12.08 -18.64
CA GLU A 692 -5.10 12.77 -17.34
C GLU A 692 -6.19 13.84 -17.18
N ASP A 693 -7.25 13.75 -17.98
CA ASP A 693 -8.44 14.57 -17.90
C ASP A 693 -9.70 13.73 -18.23
N HIS A 694 -10.86 14.37 -18.25
CA HIS A 694 -12.13 13.70 -18.50
C HIS A 694 -12.27 13.10 -19.91
N SER A 695 -11.44 13.48 -20.88
CA SER A 695 -11.44 12.82 -22.20
C SER A 695 -10.95 11.37 -22.12
N GLY A 696 -10.22 11.02 -21.06
CA GLY A 696 -9.76 9.67 -20.79
C GLY A 696 -10.84 8.73 -20.31
N ASP A 697 -12.01 9.24 -19.88
CA ASP A 697 -13.07 8.41 -19.31
C ASP A 697 -13.68 7.47 -20.37
N ASP A 698 -13.66 7.87 -21.64
CA ASP A 698 -14.20 7.07 -22.75
C ASP A 698 -13.10 6.30 -23.52
N ALA A 699 -11.87 6.25 -22.99
CA ALA A 699 -10.74 5.62 -23.67
C ALA A 699 -10.86 4.09 -23.78
N LEU A 700 -11.50 3.44 -22.80
CA LEU A 700 -11.81 2.01 -22.82
C LEU A 700 -13.32 1.81 -23.02
N PRO A 701 -13.79 1.50 -24.25
CA PRO A 701 -15.20 1.26 -24.51
C PRO A 701 -15.76 0.13 -23.63
N ARG A 702 -17.07 0.11 -23.41
CA ARG A 702 -17.73 -0.98 -22.68
C ARG A 702 -17.62 -2.29 -23.48
N GLY A 703 -17.19 -3.36 -22.82
CA GLY A 703 -17.04 -4.68 -23.44
C GLY A 703 -15.73 -5.37 -23.09
N GLU A 704 -15.41 -6.40 -23.87
CA GLU A 704 -14.15 -7.14 -23.80
C GLU A 704 -13.18 -6.59 -24.85
N HIS A 705 -11.92 -6.41 -24.45
CA HIS A 705 -10.89 -5.81 -25.30
C HIS A 705 -9.55 -6.50 -25.12
N ASP A 706 -8.73 -6.45 -26.18
CA ASP A 706 -7.34 -6.87 -26.15
C ASP A 706 -6.43 -5.66 -26.01
N LEU A 707 -5.75 -5.57 -24.87
CA LEU A 707 -4.74 -4.56 -24.61
C LEU A 707 -3.35 -5.15 -24.83
N LYS A 708 -2.75 -4.89 -26.00
CA LYS A 708 -1.38 -5.31 -26.31
C LYS A 708 -0.41 -4.20 -25.93
N ILE A 709 0.60 -4.55 -25.15
CA ILE A 709 1.67 -3.64 -24.72
C ILE A 709 2.99 -4.16 -25.28
N ARG A 710 3.79 -3.24 -25.82
CA ARG A 710 5.14 -3.52 -26.32
C ARG A 710 6.10 -2.57 -25.64
N ALA A 711 7.15 -3.10 -25.01
CA ALA A 711 8.19 -2.31 -24.36
C ALA A 711 9.54 -2.55 -25.02
N ARG A 712 10.30 -1.49 -25.27
CA ARG A 712 11.59 -1.57 -25.96
C ARG A 712 12.61 -2.27 -25.08
N ASP A 713 13.23 -3.32 -25.64
CA ASP A 713 14.27 -4.11 -24.98
C ASP A 713 15.47 -4.28 -25.93
N GLY A 714 16.43 -3.36 -25.79
CA GLY A 714 17.58 -3.25 -26.68
C GLY A 714 17.16 -2.97 -28.13
N LYS A 715 17.49 -3.90 -29.05
CA LYS A 715 17.12 -3.80 -30.47
C LYS A 715 15.72 -4.36 -30.79
N GLY A 716 15.05 -5.01 -29.84
CA GLY A 716 13.73 -5.63 -30.06
C GLY A 716 12.68 -5.13 -29.07
N TRP A 717 11.59 -5.89 -28.99
CA TRP A 717 10.43 -5.59 -28.15
C TRP A 717 10.11 -6.77 -27.24
N LEU A 718 9.83 -6.48 -25.98
CA LEU A 718 9.09 -7.35 -25.07
C LEU A 718 7.61 -7.06 -25.28
N GLU A 719 6.75 -8.07 -25.41
CA GLU A 719 5.34 -7.89 -25.74
C GLU A 719 4.47 -8.76 -24.83
N ARG A 720 3.32 -8.22 -24.40
CA ARG A 720 2.29 -8.97 -23.69
C ARG A 720 0.91 -8.44 -24.07
N THR A 721 -0.04 -9.34 -24.30
CA THR A 721 -1.44 -9.01 -24.52
C THR A 721 -2.24 -9.37 -23.28
N PHE A 722 -3.13 -8.47 -22.87
CA PHE A 722 -4.03 -8.65 -21.75
C PHE A 722 -5.47 -8.60 -22.24
N HIS A 723 -6.26 -9.61 -21.89
CA HIS A 723 -7.71 -9.55 -22.02
C HIS A 723 -8.27 -8.69 -20.88
N VAL A 724 -8.92 -7.58 -21.22
CA VAL A 724 -9.50 -6.64 -20.26
C VAL A 724 -10.99 -6.47 -20.50
N VAL A 725 -11.74 -6.32 -19.42
CA VAL A 725 -13.19 -6.08 -19.46
C VAL A 725 -13.45 -4.67 -18.95
N SER A 726 -14.28 -3.90 -19.64
CA SER A 726 -14.79 -2.60 -19.21
C SER A 726 -16.24 -2.71 -18.78
N GLY A 727 -16.52 -2.39 -17.52
CA GLY A 727 -17.86 -2.38 -16.95
C GLY A 727 -18.72 -1.19 -17.40
N GLY A 728 -18.09 -0.13 -17.91
CA GLY A 728 -18.70 1.18 -18.18
C GLY A 728 -18.52 2.19 -17.05
#